data_AF-A0A2P5F133-F1
#
_entry.id   AF-A0A2P5F133-F1
#
_cell.length_a   1.000
_cell.length_b   1.000
_cell.length_c   1.000
_cell.angle_alpha   90.00
_cell.angle_beta   90.00
_cell.angle_gamma   90.00
#
_symmetry.space_group_name_H-M   'P 1'
#
loop_
_entity.id
_entity.type
_entity.pdbx_description
1 polymer ?
#
loop_
_entity_poly.entity_id
_entity_poly.type
_entity_poly.pdbx_seq_one_letter_code
_entity_poly.pdbx_strand_id
1 'polypeptide(L)'
;MSWLRSAVSKAVEVGNKNNLTRTVKNYADSVVHHAGQAVAGGAKILQDRIGARNFRSVKQTIKRLEEAAVSCRGNERAQLLTRWLAVLKEIEKLSQGSSEDKQSTLEQNLASDDSKDSPRKPSMVLYYDLDLGGEPLNFRDVFLQSQALEGITLSMILEAPTEEEVSLLLEMFGLCLTGGKEVHNAVVSSIQDLAKALSSYEDEVLVKREELLQFAQGAITGLKINADIGRIDAEASSLKGKLEGMTASQKSSEVHEGTTSETIESLKEALAQIRACSKLEALLLKKKFLNNGDSPEIHAQKVDKLKVLSESLASSSVKAEKRISEHRSQKEEALKVRVTKASEASEREKELASEIAELERQRDDLEAQLKKVNISLAAVNARLRNAREERDQFEEANNQIVAHLKTKEDELSKSVASCRIEADVLSTWLNFLEDTWVLQRSYAELKEKQVNDELERHEDYFVNLVIHLLSAYKKELGPSISRISKFVENLKKLGDGLQTAPGVDEESKLLNPRKNLEEEYLDYEAKIITTFSVVDNMKEQFYAEQAKISRKDNPKIKELFDDIEKLRGEFESIERPNLEMENPSPKAETSSTSEISGQPQSPNKDAGSHKAPQDEHPKSPAAKAEQLLDPEAELAKLESEFGKVGQDYSTEEIGGWEFDELERELRSGD
;
A
#
# COMPACT_ATOMS: atom_id res chain seq x y z
N MET A 1 28.76 -19.94 40.01
CA MET A 1 27.50 -20.36 39.35
C MET A 1 26.31 -19.73 40.07
N SER A 2 25.18 -19.51 39.37
CA SER A 2 23.83 -19.27 39.92
C SER A 2 23.35 -17.89 40.45
N TRP A 3 24.12 -16.80 40.44
CA TRP A 3 23.58 -15.47 40.86
C TRP A 3 23.18 -14.50 39.73
N LEU A 4 23.53 -14.78 38.47
CA LEU A 4 23.20 -13.90 37.33
C LEU A 4 21.88 -14.25 36.59
N ARG A 5 21.22 -15.36 36.92
CA ARG A 5 19.98 -15.81 36.20
C ARG A 5 18.66 -15.40 36.88
N SER A 6 18.68 -14.76 38.06
CA SER A 6 17.47 -14.52 38.86
C SER A 6 16.95 -13.07 38.88
N ALA A 7 17.71 -12.09 38.38
CA ALA A 7 17.38 -10.67 38.50
C ALA A 7 16.70 -10.04 37.26
N VAL A 8 16.78 -10.70 36.09
CA VAL A 8 16.23 -10.19 34.81
C VAL A 8 14.91 -10.88 34.43
N SER A 9 14.68 -12.09 34.93
CA SER A 9 13.47 -12.89 34.65
C SER A 9 12.19 -12.38 35.34
N LYS A 10 12.28 -11.44 36.29
CA LYS A 10 11.13 -10.95 37.06
C LYS A 10 10.55 -9.59 36.62
N ALA A 11 11.02 -9.05 35.50
CA ALA A 11 10.53 -7.79 34.91
C ALA A 11 9.90 -7.95 33.51
N VAL A 12 9.82 -9.18 32.98
CA VAL A 12 9.32 -9.47 31.61
C VAL A 12 7.90 -10.08 31.61
N GLU A 13 7.35 -10.47 32.77
CA GLU A 13 6.05 -11.15 32.87
C GLU A 13 4.81 -10.23 32.92
N VAL A 14 4.97 -8.90 32.80
CA VAL A 14 3.85 -7.94 32.84
C VAL A 14 3.76 -7.11 31.56
N GLY A 15 3.79 -7.78 30.41
CA GLY A 15 3.67 -7.13 29.09
C GLY A 15 3.07 -7.99 27.96
N ASN A 16 2.66 -9.23 28.23
CA ASN A 16 2.28 -10.16 27.16
C ASN A 16 0.77 -10.14 26.86
N LYS A 17 0.31 -9.14 26.08
CA LYS A 17 -1.01 -9.10 25.44
C LYS A 17 -0.95 -8.48 24.03
N ASN A 18 -0.24 -9.11 23.10
CA ASN A 18 -0.30 -8.76 21.67
C ASN A 18 -0.49 -10.03 20.81
N ASN A 19 -1.59 -10.09 20.05
CA ASN A 19 -2.04 -11.29 19.33
C ASN A 19 -1.30 -11.57 18.00
N LEU A 20 -0.17 -10.91 17.72
CA LEU A 20 0.53 -10.99 16.42
C LEU A 20 1.53 -12.14 16.30
N THR A 21 1.97 -12.74 17.42
CA THR A 21 3.08 -13.70 17.49
C THR A 21 2.81 -15.06 16.84
N ARG A 22 1.61 -15.29 16.27
CA ARG A 22 1.19 -16.58 15.72
C ARG A 22 1.49 -16.76 14.23
N THR A 23 1.65 -15.66 13.48
CA THR A 23 1.79 -15.74 12.00
C THR A 23 3.20 -16.17 11.57
N VAL A 24 4.25 -15.55 12.13
CA VAL A 24 5.64 -15.83 11.74
C VAL A 24 6.09 -17.23 12.17
N LYS A 25 5.72 -17.67 13.38
CA LYS A 25 6.14 -18.99 13.90
C LYS A 25 5.51 -20.16 13.13
N ASN A 26 4.28 -20.03 12.67
CA ASN A 26 3.61 -21.07 11.87
C ASN A 26 4.29 -21.29 10.51
N TYR A 27 4.97 -20.28 9.95
CA TYR A 27 5.64 -20.39 8.66
C TYR A 27 6.93 -21.22 8.76
N ALA A 28 7.71 -21.05 9.84
CA ALA A 28 8.93 -21.82 10.07
C ALA A 28 8.67 -23.28 10.50
N ASP A 29 7.78 -23.51 11.48
CA ASP A 29 7.51 -24.87 12.00
C ASP A 29 6.80 -25.77 10.96
N SER A 30 6.01 -25.20 10.03
CA SER A 30 5.34 -25.99 8.98
C SER A 30 6.30 -26.53 7.91
N VAL A 31 7.47 -25.90 7.70
CA VAL A 31 8.42 -26.31 6.65
C VAL A 31 9.17 -27.59 7.06
N VAL A 32 9.47 -27.75 8.35
CA VAL A 32 10.15 -28.95 8.88
C VAL A 32 9.34 -30.23 8.66
N HIS A 33 7.99 -30.15 8.63
CA HIS A 33 7.11 -31.29 8.37
C HIS A 33 6.71 -31.49 6.90
N HIS A 34 7.09 -30.61 5.97
CA HIS A 34 6.78 -30.76 4.53
C HIS A 34 8.00 -30.99 3.62
N ALA A 35 9.22 -30.83 4.14
CA ALA A 35 10.45 -31.15 3.42
C ALA A 35 10.53 -32.61 2.90
N GLY A 36 9.74 -33.53 3.45
CA GLY A 36 9.67 -34.93 3.02
C GLY A 36 8.86 -35.22 1.75
N GLN A 37 8.14 -34.25 1.16
CA GLN A 37 7.30 -34.48 -0.04
C GLN A 37 7.52 -33.48 -1.19
N ALA A 38 8.32 -32.43 -1.00
CA ALA A 38 8.49 -31.36 -2.00
C ALA A 38 9.50 -31.65 -3.14
N VAL A 39 10.24 -32.76 -3.10
CA VAL A 39 11.36 -33.06 -4.01
C VAL A 39 10.94 -33.42 -5.47
N ALA A 40 9.64 -33.55 -5.75
CA ALA A 40 9.13 -33.90 -7.09
C ALA A 40 8.29 -32.80 -7.79
N GLY A 41 8.05 -31.65 -7.16
CA GLY A 41 7.09 -30.64 -7.64
C GLY A 41 7.63 -29.62 -8.65
N GLY A 42 8.94 -29.31 -8.62
CA GLY A 42 9.53 -28.16 -9.33
C GLY A 42 9.55 -28.23 -10.87
N ALA A 43 9.22 -29.38 -11.46
CA ALA A 43 9.47 -29.66 -12.89
C ALA A 43 8.32 -29.29 -13.86
N LYS A 44 7.21 -28.69 -13.40
CA LYS A 44 5.96 -28.57 -14.20
C LYS A 44 5.46 -27.16 -14.55
N ILE A 45 6.26 -26.11 -14.41
CA ILE A 45 5.76 -24.71 -14.52
C ILE A 45 5.38 -24.25 -15.95
N LEU A 46 5.78 -24.96 -17.03
CA LEU A 46 5.64 -24.45 -18.41
C LEU A 46 4.81 -25.29 -19.40
N GLN A 47 4.23 -26.44 -19.02
CA GLN A 47 3.35 -27.20 -19.92
C GLN A 47 2.19 -27.88 -19.16
N ASP A 48 1.07 -27.17 -19.04
CA ASP A 48 -0.24 -27.81 -18.82
C ASP A 48 -1.26 -27.32 -19.86
N ARG A 49 -2.15 -28.24 -20.25
CA ARG A 49 -2.90 -28.17 -21.52
C ARG A 49 -4.13 -27.25 -21.47
N ILE A 50 -4.25 -26.42 -22.50
CA ILE A 50 -5.45 -26.13 -23.29
C ILE A 50 -6.79 -26.29 -22.54
N GLY A 51 -7.30 -25.17 -22.02
CA GLY A 51 -8.67 -25.01 -21.52
C GLY A 51 -9.07 -23.54 -21.62
N ALA A 52 -10.21 -23.24 -22.25
CA ALA A 52 -10.53 -21.89 -22.73
C ALA A 52 -10.99 -20.91 -21.63
N ARG A 53 -10.04 -20.38 -20.83
CA ARG A 53 -10.04 -19.05 -20.17
C ARG A 53 -8.71 -18.93 -19.40
N ASN A 54 -7.72 -18.25 -19.99
CA ASN A 54 -6.31 -18.30 -19.58
C ASN A 54 -5.95 -17.42 -18.36
N PHE A 55 -6.82 -17.30 -17.37
CA PHE A 55 -6.54 -16.53 -16.15
C PHE A 55 -5.97 -17.42 -15.05
N ARG A 56 -4.79 -17.05 -14.54
CA ARG A 56 -4.22 -17.65 -13.32
C ARG A 56 -4.62 -16.82 -12.09
N SER A 57 -4.77 -17.47 -10.93
CA SER A 57 -5.05 -16.75 -9.69
C SER A 57 -3.88 -15.83 -9.30
N VAL A 58 -4.19 -14.58 -8.94
CA VAL A 58 -3.20 -13.59 -8.47
C VAL A 58 -2.66 -14.05 -7.12
N LYS A 59 -3.53 -14.27 -6.13
CA LYS A 59 -3.18 -14.72 -4.77
C LYS A 59 -2.31 -15.98 -4.78
N GLN A 60 -2.65 -16.97 -5.62
CA GLN A 60 -1.88 -18.23 -5.70
C GLN A 60 -0.54 -18.06 -6.42
N THR A 61 -0.39 -17.06 -7.28
CA THR A 61 0.88 -16.78 -7.98
C THR A 61 1.83 -15.99 -7.08
N ILE A 62 1.34 -14.96 -6.39
CA ILE A 62 2.09 -14.19 -5.38
C ILE A 62 2.72 -15.15 -4.36
N LYS A 63 1.90 -16.00 -3.73
CA LYS A 63 2.38 -16.98 -2.73
C LYS A 63 3.50 -17.88 -3.26
N ARG A 64 3.40 -18.38 -4.50
CA ARG A 64 4.44 -19.21 -5.11
C ARG A 64 5.73 -18.45 -5.41
N LEU A 65 5.64 -17.18 -5.79
CA LEU A 65 6.81 -16.33 -6.02
C LEU A 65 7.55 -16.06 -4.70
N GLU A 66 6.82 -15.77 -3.63
CA GLU A 66 7.35 -15.56 -2.28
C GLU A 66 7.99 -16.82 -1.71
N GLU A 67 7.32 -17.98 -1.80
CA GLU A 67 7.87 -19.27 -1.40
C GLU A 67 9.18 -19.60 -2.15
N ALA A 68 9.20 -19.41 -3.48
CA ALA A 68 10.37 -19.67 -4.31
C ALA A 68 11.55 -18.72 -4.02
N ALA A 69 11.26 -17.43 -3.78
CA ALA A 69 12.26 -16.43 -3.42
C ALA A 69 13.00 -16.81 -2.13
N VAL A 70 12.24 -17.23 -1.09
CA VAL A 70 12.81 -17.58 0.21
C VAL A 70 13.50 -18.95 0.21
N SER A 71 13.06 -19.90 -0.63
CA SER A 71 13.65 -21.25 -0.70
C SER A 71 14.92 -21.37 -1.53
N CYS A 72 15.12 -20.54 -2.56
CA CYS A 72 16.22 -20.69 -3.52
C CYS A 72 17.60 -20.33 -2.92
N ARG A 73 18.64 -21.10 -3.27
CA ARG A 73 20.04 -20.88 -2.84
C ARG A 73 21.01 -21.13 -3.99
N GLY A 74 22.16 -20.45 -3.99
CA GLY A 74 23.19 -20.53 -5.04
C GLY A 74 22.66 -20.67 -6.47
N ASN A 75 23.09 -21.71 -7.19
CA ASN A 75 22.74 -21.93 -8.60
C ASN A 75 21.23 -22.00 -8.89
N GLU A 76 20.38 -22.41 -7.94
CA GLU A 76 18.93 -22.42 -8.13
C GLU A 76 18.35 -21.00 -8.16
N ARG A 77 18.92 -20.10 -7.35
CA ARG A 77 18.57 -18.67 -7.30
C ARG A 77 18.98 -17.95 -8.57
N ALA A 78 20.20 -18.20 -9.08
CA ALA A 78 20.63 -17.72 -10.40
C ALA A 78 19.66 -18.14 -11.52
N GLN A 79 19.27 -19.42 -11.57
CA GLN A 79 18.29 -19.89 -12.57
C GLN A 79 16.90 -19.27 -12.39
N LEU A 80 16.46 -19.03 -11.16
CA LEU A 80 15.17 -18.40 -10.86
C LEU A 80 15.15 -16.94 -11.34
N LEU A 81 16.21 -16.19 -11.05
CA LEU A 81 16.45 -14.83 -11.53
C LEU A 81 16.38 -14.77 -13.06
N THR A 82 17.13 -15.62 -13.77
CA THR A 82 17.13 -15.64 -15.24
C THR A 82 15.73 -15.86 -15.83
N ARG A 83 14.93 -16.75 -15.21
CA ARG A 83 13.54 -17.01 -15.65
C ARG A 83 12.62 -15.81 -15.40
N TRP A 84 12.70 -15.19 -14.23
CA TRP A 84 11.87 -14.01 -13.90
C TRP A 84 12.26 -12.81 -14.76
N LEU A 85 13.56 -12.54 -14.91
CA LEU A 85 14.10 -11.47 -15.75
C LEU A 85 13.68 -11.62 -17.21
N ALA A 86 13.66 -12.84 -17.76
CA ALA A 86 13.19 -13.09 -19.12
C ALA A 86 11.73 -12.65 -19.32
N VAL A 87 10.82 -13.06 -18.41
CA VAL A 87 9.39 -12.70 -18.49
C VAL A 87 9.17 -11.20 -18.26
N LEU A 88 9.90 -10.58 -17.34
CA LEU A 88 9.82 -9.13 -17.10
C LEU A 88 10.26 -8.32 -18.34
N LYS A 89 11.36 -8.72 -18.99
CA LYS A 89 11.83 -8.11 -20.25
C LYS A 89 10.89 -8.31 -21.43
N GLU A 90 10.20 -9.44 -21.51
CA GLU A 90 9.17 -9.67 -22.54
C GLU A 90 8.00 -8.70 -22.37
N ILE A 91 7.54 -8.47 -21.14
CA ILE A 91 6.46 -7.53 -20.83
C ILE A 91 6.88 -6.08 -21.09
N GLU A 92 8.09 -5.69 -20.68
CA GLU A 92 8.62 -4.35 -20.94
C GLU A 92 8.67 -4.04 -22.45
N LYS A 93 9.20 -4.96 -23.26
CA LYS A 93 9.23 -4.82 -24.73
C LYS A 93 7.85 -4.67 -25.35
N LEU A 94 6.85 -5.41 -24.84
CA LEU A 94 5.47 -5.29 -25.30
C LEU A 94 4.83 -3.95 -24.91
N SER A 95 5.16 -3.42 -23.72
CA SER A 95 4.75 -2.08 -23.30
C SER A 95 5.36 -0.99 -24.18
N GLN A 96 6.64 -1.12 -24.54
CA GLN A 96 7.37 -0.12 -25.31
C GLN A 96 7.07 -0.18 -26.81
N GLY A 97 6.76 -1.36 -27.36
CA GLY A 97 6.30 -1.53 -28.74
C GLY A 97 4.85 -1.04 -28.99
N SER A 98 4.11 -0.63 -27.95
CA SER A 98 2.74 -0.14 -28.08
C SER A 98 2.63 1.36 -28.41
N SER A 99 3.73 2.11 -28.41
CA SER A 99 3.71 3.58 -28.53
C SER A 99 4.03 4.16 -29.91
N GLU A 100 4.62 3.40 -30.84
CA GLU A 100 5.07 3.96 -32.14
C GLU A 100 4.25 3.53 -33.38
N ASP A 101 3.57 2.38 -33.38
CA ASP A 101 2.79 1.90 -34.54
C ASP A 101 1.28 1.81 -34.27
N LYS A 102 0.57 2.93 -34.43
CA LYS A 102 -0.91 2.96 -34.54
C LYS A 102 -1.39 3.82 -35.72
N GLN A 103 -0.96 3.46 -36.93
CA GLN A 103 -1.72 3.71 -38.16
C GLN A 103 -1.66 2.48 -39.08
N SER A 104 -2.83 2.04 -39.58
CA SER A 104 -3.02 1.05 -40.66
C SER A 104 -3.07 -0.48 -40.40
N THR A 105 -3.38 -0.99 -39.19
CA THR A 105 -3.62 -2.46 -39.01
C THR A 105 -4.78 -2.86 -38.09
N LEU A 106 -6.00 -2.35 -38.35
CA LEU A 106 -7.23 -2.79 -37.64
C LEU A 106 -8.40 -3.19 -38.56
N GLU A 107 -8.14 -3.73 -39.76
CA GLU A 107 -9.22 -4.23 -40.65
C GLU A 107 -8.97 -5.61 -41.30
N GLN A 108 -7.84 -6.29 -41.06
CA GLN A 108 -7.52 -7.56 -41.76
C GLN A 108 -7.43 -8.84 -40.89
N ASN A 109 -7.86 -8.81 -39.64
CA ASN A 109 -7.78 -9.98 -38.73
C ASN A 109 -9.09 -10.80 -38.61
N LEU A 110 -10.01 -10.69 -39.58
CA LEU A 110 -11.26 -11.46 -39.63
C LEU A 110 -11.45 -12.32 -40.90
N ALA A 111 -10.36 -12.71 -41.57
CA ALA A 111 -10.38 -13.83 -42.53
C ALA A 111 -8.96 -14.33 -42.88
N SER A 112 -8.46 -15.35 -42.18
CA SER A 112 -7.52 -16.32 -42.76
C SER A 112 -7.44 -17.57 -41.87
N ASP A 113 -8.06 -18.65 -42.33
CA ASP A 113 -7.82 -20.00 -41.80
C ASP A 113 -6.70 -20.66 -42.63
N ASP A 114 -6.01 -21.64 -42.05
CA ASP A 114 -4.89 -22.40 -42.65
C ASP A 114 -3.68 -21.60 -43.18
N SER A 115 -2.72 -21.31 -42.28
CA SER A 115 -1.30 -21.53 -42.62
C SER A 115 -0.48 -21.91 -41.38
N LYS A 116 0.33 -22.97 -41.51
CA LYS A 116 1.35 -23.35 -40.52
C LYS A 116 2.61 -22.50 -40.74
N ASP A 117 3.42 -22.41 -39.69
CA ASP A 117 4.72 -21.71 -39.63
C ASP A 117 4.66 -20.18 -39.59
N SER A 118 4.11 -19.66 -38.49
CA SER A 118 4.66 -18.47 -37.83
C SER A 118 5.17 -18.85 -36.44
N PRO A 119 6.24 -18.21 -35.92
CA PRO A 119 6.64 -18.42 -34.53
C PRO A 119 5.53 -17.89 -33.64
N ARG A 120 4.85 -18.79 -32.91
CA ARG A 120 3.77 -18.45 -31.98
C ARG A 120 4.21 -17.28 -31.10
N LYS A 121 3.57 -16.11 -31.26
CA LYS A 121 3.58 -15.07 -30.21
C LYS A 121 3.12 -15.78 -28.92
N PRO A 122 3.93 -15.82 -27.85
CA PRO A 122 3.53 -16.49 -26.62
C PRO A 122 2.26 -15.82 -26.11
N SER A 123 1.21 -16.60 -25.85
CA SER A 123 -0.04 -16.08 -25.33
C SER A 123 0.22 -15.49 -23.94
N MET A 124 0.12 -14.17 -23.82
CA MET A 124 0.36 -13.45 -22.57
C MET A 124 -0.52 -14.04 -21.47
N VAL A 125 0.12 -14.57 -20.42
CA VAL A 125 -0.58 -15.15 -19.28
C VAL A 125 -1.05 -14.01 -18.40
N LEU A 126 -2.37 -13.83 -18.35
CA LEU A 126 -3.03 -12.83 -17.51
C LEU A 126 -3.43 -13.45 -16.17
N TYR A 127 -3.49 -12.62 -15.14
CA TYR A 127 -3.79 -13.02 -13.77
C TYR A 127 -5.03 -12.29 -13.28
N TYR A 128 -5.98 -13.02 -12.71
CA TYR A 128 -7.26 -12.45 -12.27
C TYR A 128 -7.88 -13.31 -11.18
N ASP A 129 -8.32 -12.66 -10.09
CA ASP A 129 -9.16 -13.27 -9.04
C ASP A 129 -10.49 -12.49 -9.00
N LEU A 130 -11.62 -13.20 -9.02
CA LEU A 130 -12.97 -12.61 -9.04
C LEU A 130 -13.23 -11.65 -7.86
N ASP A 131 -12.65 -11.94 -6.69
CA ASP A 131 -12.82 -11.13 -5.48
C ASP A 131 -12.11 -9.76 -5.54
N LEU A 132 -11.16 -9.57 -6.46
CA LEU A 132 -10.27 -8.39 -6.47
C LEU A 132 -10.78 -7.22 -7.33
N GLY A 133 -11.83 -7.41 -8.14
CA GLY A 133 -12.54 -6.34 -8.85
C GLY A 133 -11.64 -5.39 -9.65
N GLY A 134 -11.15 -5.81 -10.82
CA GLY A 134 -10.33 -4.96 -11.68
C GLY A 134 -10.01 -5.59 -13.04
N GLU A 135 -9.17 -4.93 -13.83
CA GLU A 135 -8.64 -5.50 -15.08
C GLU A 135 -7.67 -6.66 -14.82
N PRO A 136 -7.51 -7.61 -15.76
CA PRO A 136 -6.55 -8.69 -15.61
C PRO A 136 -5.09 -8.19 -15.57
N LEU A 137 -4.37 -8.61 -14.54
CA LEU A 137 -2.98 -8.21 -14.29
C LEU A 137 -2.00 -8.97 -15.18
N ASN A 138 -0.88 -8.34 -15.52
CA ASN A 138 0.25 -9.01 -16.16
C ASN A 138 1.24 -9.58 -15.09
N PHE A 139 2.25 -10.36 -15.51
CA PHE A 139 3.21 -10.93 -14.56
C PHE A 139 4.04 -9.89 -13.80
N ARG A 140 4.39 -8.74 -14.41
CA ARG A 140 5.12 -7.66 -13.73
C ARG A 140 4.28 -7.04 -12.61
N ASP A 141 2.98 -6.84 -12.81
CA ASP A 141 2.09 -6.32 -11.77
C ASP A 141 2.02 -7.28 -10.57
N VAL A 142 1.82 -8.57 -10.85
CA VAL A 142 1.77 -9.64 -9.83
C VAL A 142 3.11 -9.79 -9.11
N PHE A 143 4.23 -9.65 -9.83
CA PHE A 143 5.57 -9.69 -9.28
C PHE A 143 5.84 -8.50 -8.35
N LEU A 144 5.49 -7.28 -8.76
CA LEU A 144 5.65 -6.07 -7.94
C LEU A 144 4.71 -6.05 -6.73
N GLN A 145 3.52 -6.66 -6.82
CA GLN A 145 2.63 -6.84 -5.66
C GLN A 145 3.14 -7.89 -4.66
N SER A 146 3.92 -8.88 -5.11
CA SER A 146 4.52 -9.91 -4.24
C SER A 146 5.73 -9.41 -3.46
N GLN A 147 6.10 -10.12 -2.39
CA GLN A 147 7.37 -9.93 -1.65
C GLN A 147 8.56 -10.70 -2.27
N ALA A 148 8.48 -11.13 -3.54
CA ALA A 148 9.49 -11.99 -4.14
C ALA A 148 10.84 -11.30 -4.40
N LEU A 149 10.82 -10.00 -4.71
CA LEU A 149 12.02 -9.18 -4.91
C LEU A 149 12.77 -9.00 -3.59
N GLU A 150 12.03 -8.73 -2.52
CA GLU A 150 12.52 -8.66 -1.15
C GLU A 150 13.07 -10.03 -0.71
N GLY A 151 12.32 -11.12 -0.92
CA GLY A 151 12.73 -12.48 -0.54
C GLY A 151 14.05 -12.91 -1.21
N ILE A 152 14.23 -12.62 -2.50
CA ILE A 152 15.53 -12.86 -3.17
C ILE A 152 16.62 -12.01 -2.54
N THR A 153 16.35 -10.73 -2.27
CA THR A 153 17.34 -9.82 -1.66
C THR A 153 17.77 -10.33 -0.27
N LEU A 154 16.82 -10.75 0.57
CA LEU A 154 17.11 -11.37 1.87
C LEU A 154 17.92 -12.67 1.72
N SER A 155 17.63 -13.49 0.70
CA SER A 155 18.41 -14.70 0.43
C SER A 155 19.87 -14.38 0.08
N MET A 156 20.15 -13.23 -0.54
CA MET A 156 21.50 -12.78 -0.89
C MET A 156 22.24 -12.12 0.28
N ILE A 157 21.50 -11.53 1.22
CA ILE A 157 22.05 -11.09 2.51
C ILE A 157 22.41 -12.30 3.38
N LEU A 158 21.62 -13.39 3.31
CA LEU A 158 21.88 -14.65 4.02
C LEU A 158 23.02 -15.49 3.38
N GLU A 159 23.13 -15.47 2.06
CA GLU A 159 24.15 -16.18 1.28
C GLU A 159 24.64 -15.27 0.15
N ALA A 160 25.84 -14.68 0.34
CA ALA A 160 26.41 -13.65 -0.52
C ALA A 160 26.30 -13.99 -2.03
N PRO A 161 25.86 -13.05 -2.88
CA PRO A 161 25.58 -13.33 -4.29
C PRO A 161 26.86 -13.50 -5.12
N THR A 162 26.81 -14.37 -6.13
CA THR A 162 27.89 -14.52 -7.12
C THR A 162 27.91 -13.36 -8.12
N GLU A 163 28.99 -13.21 -8.91
CA GLU A 163 29.08 -12.16 -9.95
C GLU A 163 27.98 -12.27 -11.02
N GLU A 164 27.53 -13.50 -11.34
CA GLU A 164 26.38 -13.74 -12.21
C GLU A 164 25.08 -13.25 -11.57
N GLU A 165 24.86 -13.59 -10.30
CA GLU A 165 23.67 -13.17 -9.54
C GLU A 165 23.60 -11.66 -9.34
N VAL A 166 24.73 -11.01 -9.09
CA VAL A 166 24.88 -9.54 -9.03
C VAL A 166 24.43 -8.90 -10.35
N SER A 167 24.90 -9.46 -11.48
CA SER A 167 24.55 -8.96 -12.81
C SER A 167 23.04 -9.11 -13.08
N LEU A 168 22.47 -10.27 -12.80
CA LEU A 168 21.04 -10.54 -12.96
C LEU A 168 20.17 -9.68 -12.02
N LEU A 169 20.63 -9.44 -10.79
CA LEU A 169 19.93 -8.59 -9.81
C LEU A 169 19.90 -7.14 -10.26
N LEU A 170 21.01 -6.59 -10.76
CA LEU A 170 21.06 -5.22 -11.29
C LEU A 170 20.07 -5.01 -12.44
N GLU A 171 19.99 -5.97 -13.36
CA GLU A 171 19.02 -5.92 -14.45
C GLU A 171 17.57 -6.03 -13.94
N MET A 172 17.31 -6.87 -12.93
CA MET A 172 15.98 -6.99 -12.33
C MET A 172 15.58 -5.74 -11.54
N PHE A 173 16.52 -5.11 -10.84
CA PHE A 173 16.33 -3.82 -10.15
C PHE A 173 16.02 -2.70 -11.15
N GLY A 174 16.65 -2.69 -12.33
CA GLY A 174 16.30 -1.78 -13.43
C GLY A 174 14.81 -1.82 -13.83
N LEU A 175 14.16 -2.97 -13.70
CA LEU A 175 12.74 -3.17 -14.06
C LEU A 175 11.77 -2.95 -12.88
N CYS A 176 12.27 -3.02 -11.65
CA CYS A 176 11.45 -3.20 -10.44
C CYS A 176 11.71 -2.20 -9.30
N LEU A 177 12.83 -1.48 -9.27
CA LEU A 177 13.16 -0.47 -8.26
C LEU A 177 13.13 0.94 -8.86
N THR A 178 12.65 1.92 -8.09
CA THR A 178 12.72 3.34 -8.45
C THR A 178 14.18 3.80 -8.50
N GLY A 179 14.54 4.47 -9.60
CA GLY A 179 15.79 5.21 -9.70
C GLY A 179 16.65 4.85 -10.91
N GLY A 180 17.82 5.48 -10.97
CA GLY A 180 18.82 5.26 -12.01
C GLY A 180 19.71 4.06 -11.74
N LYS A 181 20.51 3.67 -12.75
CA LYS A 181 21.47 2.56 -12.65
C LYS A 181 22.48 2.76 -11.51
N GLU A 182 22.81 4.00 -11.20
CA GLU A 182 23.69 4.42 -10.11
C GLU A 182 23.10 4.03 -8.76
N VAL A 183 21.78 4.21 -8.59
CA VAL A 183 21.04 3.82 -7.39
C VAL A 183 20.96 2.31 -7.29
N HIS A 184 20.65 1.61 -8.39
CA HIS A 184 20.63 0.15 -8.39
C HIS A 184 22.01 -0.44 -8.05
N ASN A 185 23.09 0.11 -8.59
CA ASN A 185 24.48 -0.26 -8.25
C ASN A 185 24.77 -0.04 -6.75
N ALA A 186 24.37 1.11 -6.20
CA ALA A 186 24.56 1.41 -4.78
C ALA A 186 23.82 0.39 -3.89
N VAL A 187 22.53 0.14 -4.16
CA VAL A 187 21.70 -0.82 -3.40
C VAL A 187 22.29 -2.23 -3.47
N VAL A 188 22.76 -2.69 -4.63
CA VAL A 188 23.42 -4.01 -4.76
C VAL A 188 24.75 -4.06 -4.02
N SER A 189 25.53 -2.97 -4.03
CA SER A 189 26.77 -2.88 -3.25
C SER A 189 26.48 -2.97 -1.75
N SER A 190 25.47 -2.24 -1.26
CA SER A 190 25.02 -2.34 0.13
C SER A 190 24.52 -3.75 0.47
N ILE A 191 23.81 -4.45 -0.42
CA ILE A 191 23.40 -5.85 -0.20
C ILE A 191 24.61 -6.76 -0.01
N GLN A 192 25.70 -6.55 -0.77
CA GLN A 192 26.95 -7.29 -0.59
C GLN A 192 27.64 -6.95 0.74
N ASP A 193 27.64 -5.69 1.16
CA ASP A 193 28.19 -5.27 2.47
C ASP A 193 27.37 -5.84 3.63
N LEU A 194 26.03 -5.84 3.54
CA LEU A 194 25.15 -6.49 4.51
C LEU A 194 25.41 -8.00 4.59
N ALA A 195 25.56 -8.68 3.45
CA ALA A 195 25.87 -10.11 3.41
C ALA A 195 27.23 -10.42 4.07
N LYS A 196 28.23 -9.60 3.77
CA LYS A 196 29.57 -9.69 4.36
C LYS A 196 29.55 -9.45 5.87
N ALA A 197 28.82 -8.44 6.35
CA ALA A 197 28.64 -8.17 7.78
C ALA A 197 27.88 -9.30 8.49
N LEU A 198 26.81 -9.84 7.88
CA LEU A 198 26.03 -10.93 8.47
C LEU A 198 26.81 -12.24 8.53
N SER A 199 27.73 -12.48 7.59
CA SER A 199 28.55 -13.70 7.51
C SER A 199 29.46 -13.90 8.74
N SER A 200 29.90 -12.83 9.40
CA SER A 200 30.71 -12.90 10.63
C SER A 200 29.88 -12.95 11.91
N TYR A 201 28.58 -12.64 11.84
CA TYR A 201 27.70 -12.47 13.00
C TYR A 201 27.10 -13.79 13.49
N GLU A 202 27.93 -14.74 13.95
CA GLU A 202 27.48 -16.07 14.40
C GLU A 202 26.75 -16.07 15.75
N ASP A 203 27.25 -15.30 16.73
CA ASP A 203 26.69 -15.22 18.09
C ASP A 203 25.66 -14.06 18.21
N GLU A 204 24.36 -14.36 18.25
CA GLU A 204 23.35 -13.32 18.52
C GLU A 204 23.43 -12.83 19.99
N VAL A 205 23.87 -11.59 20.25
CA VAL A 205 24.01 -11.06 21.63
C VAL A 205 22.79 -10.23 22.05
N LEU A 206 22.43 -9.18 21.29
CA LEU A 206 21.27 -8.33 21.58
C LEU A 206 20.19 -8.38 20.49
N VAL A 207 20.58 -8.44 19.22
CA VAL A 207 19.66 -8.35 18.06
C VAL A 207 19.62 -9.65 17.28
N LYS A 208 18.41 -10.08 16.90
CA LYS A 208 18.24 -11.28 16.07
C LYS A 208 18.50 -10.97 14.61
N ARG A 209 19.17 -11.88 13.90
CA ARG A 209 19.36 -11.82 12.44
C ARG A 209 18.03 -11.63 11.70
N GLU A 210 16.97 -12.29 12.16
CA GLU A 210 15.59 -12.14 11.65
C GLU A 210 15.09 -10.69 11.70
N GLU A 211 15.33 -9.95 12.80
CA GLU A 211 14.88 -8.56 12.93
C GLU A 211 15.66 -7.63 11.98
N LEU A 212 16.95 -7.86 11.83
CA LEU A 212 17.79 -7.15 10.84
C LEU A 212 17.29 -7.40 9.41
N LEU A 213 16.93 -8.64 9.07
CA LEU A 213 16.35 -8.97 7.76
C LEU A 213 15.00 -8.28 7.53
N GLN A 214 14.14 -8.17 8.54
CA GLN A 214 12.87 -7.42 8.43
C GLN A 214 13.09 -5.91 8.20
N PHE A 215 14.16 -5.34 8.76
CA PHE A 215 14.52 -3.94 8.46
C PHE A 215 15.00 -3.79 7.01
N ALA A 216 15.85 -4.71 6.54
CA ALA A 216 16.30 -4.71 5.15
C ALA A 216 15.14 -4.93 4.15
N GLN A 217 14.18 -5.80 4.50
CA GLN A 217 12.96 -6.02 3.73
C GLN A 217 12.15 -4.73 3.54
N GLY A 218 11.92 -3.98 4.62
CA GLY A 218 11.19 -2.70 4.55
C GLY A 218 11.88 -1.65 3.67
N ALA A 219 13.21 -1.57 3.75
CA ALA A 219 14.03 -0.69 2.93
C ALA A 219 13.94 -1.03 1.42
N ILE A 220 14.03 -2.31 1.04
CA ILE A 220 13.85 -2.75 -0.34
C ILE A 220 12.39 -2.53 -0.81
N THR A 221 11.40 -2.79 0.06
CA THR A 221 9.98 -2.57 -0.25
C THR A 221 9.71 -1.11 -0.62
N GLY A 222 10.30 -0.15 0.10
CA GLY A 222 10.10 1.28 -0.20
C GLY A 222 10.80 1.76 -1.48
N LEU A 223 11.85 1.08 -1.93
CA LEU A 223 12.45 1.33 -3.25
C LEU A 223 11.73 0.61 -4.40
N LYS A 224 10.90 -0.39 -4.12
CA LYS A 224 10.15 -1.14 -5.15
C LYS A 224 9.17 -0.21 -5.86
N ILE A 225 9.01 -0.37 -7.17
CA ILE A 225 8.00 0.35 -7.96
C ILE A 225 6.60 -0.13 -7.54
N ASN A 226 5.70 0.78 -7.24
CA ASN A 226 4.30 0.44 -6.98
C ASN A 226 3.60 0.04 -8.30
N ALA A 227 3.04 -1.17 -8.36
CA ALA A 227 2.32 -1.69 -9.54
C ALA A 227 1.10 -0.84 -9.93
N ASP A 228 0.49 -0.14 -8.98
CA ASP A 228 -0.73 0.63 -9.18
C ASP A 228 -0.46 2.00 -9.81
N ILE A 229 0.74 2.57 -9.62
CA ILE A 229 1.12 3.85 -10.24
C ILE A 229 1.06 3.74 -11.77
N GLY A 230 1.64 2.69 -12.35
CA GLY A 230 1.62 2.49 -13.81
C GLY A 230 0.21 2.30 -14.39
N ARG A 231 -0.72 1.70 -13.63
CA ARG A 231 -2.13 1.58 -14.05
C ARG A 231 -2.86 2.92 -13.94
N ILE A 232 -2.62 3.68 -12.87
CA ILE A 232 -3.17 5.02 -12.69
C ILE A 232 -2.66 5.96 -13.81
N ASP A 233 -1.38 5.87 -14.17
CA ASP A 233 -0.80 6.67 -15.26
C ASP A 233 -1.43 6.32 -16.63
N ALA A 234 -1.68 5.04 -16.91
CA ALA A 234 -2.37 4.60 -18.12
C ALA A 234 -3.83 5.06 -18.16
N GLU A 235 -4.57 4.94 -17.05
CA GLU A 235 -5.96 5.40 -16.94
C GLU A 235 -6.07 6.92 -17.03
N ALA A 236 -5.19 7.65 -16.34
CA ALA A 236 -5.10 9.11 -16.43
C ALA A 236 -4.77 9.58 -17.86
N SER A 237 -3.83 8.91 -18.54
CA SER A 237 -3.51 9.21 -19.95
C SER A 237 -4.70 8.93 -20.89
N SER A 238 -5.45 7.85 -20.64
CA SER A 238 -6.68 7.55 -21.39
C SER A 238 -7.77 8.61 -21.19
N LEU A 239 -7.96 9.09 -19.95
CA LEU A 239 -8.91 10.16 -19.63
C LEU A 239 -8.50 11.50 -20.25
N LYS A 240 -7.21 11.85 -20.22
CA LYS A 240 -6.66 13.04 -20.90
C LYS A 240 -6.92 13.00 -22.41
N GLY A 241 -6.61 11.89 -23.08
CA GLY A 241 -6.89 11.73 -24.51
C GLY A 241 -8.39 11.82 -24.86
N LYS A 242 -9.28 11.36 -23.97
CA LYS A 242 -10.74 11.54 -24.13
C LYS A 242 -11.13 13.02 -24.01
N LEU A 243 -10.64 13.73 -22.99
CA LEU A 243 -10.90 15.17 -22.78
C LEU A 243 -10.40 16.03 -23.95
N GLU A 244 -9.22 15.71 -24.50
CA GLU A 244 -8.67 16.36 -25.70
C GLU A 244 -9.54 16.09 -26.94
N GLY A 245 -10.03 14.86 -27.13
CA GLY A 245 -10.94 14.51 -28.21
C GLY A 245 -12.29 15.25 -28.15
N MET A 246 -12.88 15.33 -26.96
CA MET A 246 -14.16 16.03 -26.72
C MET A 246 -14.02 17.55 -26.93
N THR A 247 -12.96 18.16 -26.40
CA THR A 247 -12.69 19.60 -26.64
C THR A 247 -12.30 19.94 -28.07
N ALA A 248 -11.78 18.97 -28.85
CA ALA A 248 -11.61 19.14 -30.29
C ALA A 248 -12.95 19.08 -31.04
N SER A 249 -13.90 18.24 -30.61
CA SER A 249 -15.22 18.14 -31.24
C SER A 249 -16.04 19.41 -31.06
N GLN A 250 -16.10 19.97 -29.84
CA GLN A 250 -16.83 21.22 -29.57
C GLN A 250 -16.38 22.41 -30.43
N LYS A 251 -15.09 22.50 -30.78
CA LYS A 251 -14.58 23.57 -31.66
C LYS A 251 -15.04 23.44 -33.12
N SER A 252 -15.59 22.30 -33.51
CA SER A 252 -16.17 22.09 -34.85
C SER A 252 -17.68 22.38 -34.92
N SER A 253 -18.34 22.58 -33.77
CA SER A 253 -19.79 22.80 -33.66
C SER A 253 -20.19 24.25 -33.31
N GLU A 254 -19.25 25.19 -33.27
CA GLU A 254 -19.61 26.61 -33.16
C GLU A 254 -20.37 27.05 -34.41
N VAL A 255 -21.58 27.60 -34.20
CA VAL A 255 -22.58 28.02 -35.20
C VAL A 255 -23.45 26.89 -35.76
N HIS A 256 -24.59 26.62 -35.09
CA HIS A 256 -25.93 26.55 -35.70
C HIS A 256 -27.03 26.66 -34.61
N GLU A 257 -28.23 27.17 -34.97
CA GLU A 257 -29.45 26.90 -34.18
C GLU A 257 -29.84 25.44 -34.44
N GLY A 258 -29.23 24.52 -33.69
CA GLY A 258 -29.49 23.09 -33.78
C GLY A 258 -30.86 22.70 -33.23
N THR A 259 -31.35 21.53 -33.66
CA THR A 259 -32.58 20.94 -33.12
C THR A 259 -32.44 20.62 -31.62
N THR A 260 -33.57 20.46 -30.92
CA THR A 260 -33.61 20.14 -29.49
C THR A 260 -32.71 18.95 -29.14
N SER A 261 -32.71 17.92 -30.00
CA SER A 261 -31.83 16.75 -29.93
C SER A 261 -30.34 17.08 -29.92
N GLU A 262 -29.86 17.96 -30.80
CA GLU A 262 -28.45 18.35 -30.89
C GLU A 262 -27.97 19.05 -29.60
N THR A 263 -28.86 19.82 -28.97
CA THR A 263 -28.53 20.47 -27.68
C THR A 263 -28.63 19.53 -26.47
N ILE A 264 -29.45 18.49 -26.51
CA ILE A 264 -29.41 17.43 -25.48
C ILE A 264 -28.13 16.59 -25.63
N GLU A 265 -27.66 16.36 -26.86
CA GLU A 265 -26.40 15.67 -27.12
C GLU A 265 -25.16 16.47 -26.64
N SER A 266 -25.14 17.79 -26.83
CA SER A 266 -24.07 18.64 -26.28
C SER A 266 -24.08 18.73 -24.75
N LEU A 267 -25.26 18.65 -24.11
CA LEU A 267 -25.40 18.51 -22.65
C LEU A 267 -24.89 17.15 -22.15
N LYS A 268 -25.16 16.04 -22.87
CA LYS A 268 -24.57 14.71 -22.59
C LYS A 268 -23.04 14.75 -22.69
N GLU A 269 -22.49 15.40 -23.72
CA GLU A 269 -21.04 15.54 -23.90
C GLU A 269 -20.42 16.32 -22.74
N ALA A 270 -20.99 17.47 -22.37
CA ALA A 270 -20.50 18.30 -21.28
C ALA A 270 -20.50 17.56 -19.92
N LEU A 271 -21.56 16.81 -19.60
CA LEU A 271 -21.58 15.94 -18.42
C LEU A 271 -20.47 14.89 -18.46
N ALA A 272 -20.22 14.27 -19.61
CA ALA A 272 -19.18 13.27 -19.77
C ALA A 272 -17.76 13.88 -19.64
N GLN A 273 -17.54 15.10 -20.14
CA GLN A 273 -16.30 15.86 -19.92
C GLN A 273 -16.09 16.14 -18.41
N ILE A 274 -17.11 16.62 -17.71
CA ILE A 274 -17.03 16.96 -16.28
C ILE A 274 -16.76 15.72 -15.41
N ARG A 275 -17.47 14.60 -15.66
CA ARG A 275 -17.18 13.32 -14.99
C ARG A 275 -15.74 12.85 -15.26
N ALA A 276 -15.22 13.04 -16.48
CA ALA A 276 -13.84 12.67 -16.83
C ALA A 276 -12.80 13.53 -16.09
N CYS A 277 -13.05 14.83 -15.92
CA CYS A 277 -12.22 15.72 -15.09
C CYS A 277 -12.20 15.27 -13.62
N SER A 278 -13.37 15.09 -12.99
CA SER A 278 -13.45 14.63 -11.59
C SER A 278 -12.72 13.29 -11.39
N LYS A 279 -12.89 12.35 -12.32
CA LYS A 279 -12.21 11.05 -12.23
C LYS A 279 -10.69 11.16 -12.40
N LEU A 280 -10.23 12.02 -13.31
CA LEU A 280 -8.80 12.26 -13.53
C LEU A 280 -8.14 12.88 -12.28
N GLU A 281 -8.79 13.86 -11.64
CA GLU A 281 -8.34 14.37 -10.33
C GLU A 281 -8.28 13.28 -9.27
N ALA A 282 -9.33 12.48 -9.10
CA ALA A 282 -9.38 11.42 -8.09
C ALA A 282 -8.21 10.43 -8.25
N LEU A 283 -7.86 10.11 -9.49
CA LEU A 283 -6.71 9.28 -9.83
C LEU A 283 -5.36 9.95 -9.51
N LEU A 284 -5.20 11.25 -9.81
CA LEU A 284 -3.99 12.00 -9.45
C LEU A 284 -3.82 12.13 -7.93
N LEU A 285 -4.90 12.40 -7.19
CA LEU A 285 -4.89 12.40 -5.72
C LEU A 285 -4.52 11.02 -5.17
N LYS A 286 -5.06 9.93 -5.73
CA LYS A 286 -4.67 8.56 -5.37
C LYS A 286 -3.18 8.31 -5.63
N LYS A 287 -2.65 8.72 -6.79
CA LYS A 287 -1.22 8.63 -7.14
C LYS A 287 -0.32 9.39 -6.17
N LYS A 288 -0.75 10.57 -5.71
CA LYS A 288 -0.01 11.39 -4.72
C LYS A 288 0.25 10.59 -3.43
N PHE A 289 -0.80 10.04 -2.83
CA PHE A 289 -0.73 9.38 -1.51
C PHE A 289 -0.23 7.92 -1.55
N LEU A 290 -0.11 7.30 -2.73
CA LEU A 290 0.49 5.95 -2.87
C LEU A 290 1.99 5.96 -2.59
N ASN A 291 2.37 5.55 -1.38
CA ASN A 291 3.76 5.36 -0.94
C ASN A 291 4.04 3.89 -0.64
N ASN A 292 5.29 3.46 -0.82
CA ASN A 292 5.78 2.13 -0.48
C ASN A 292 6.75 2.21 0.71
N GLY A 293 6.85 1.13 1.49
CA GLY A 293 7.80 1.04 2.59
C GLY A 293 7.30 1.66 3.90
N ASP A 294 8.24 2.11 4.72
CA ASP A 294 7.97 2.64 6.06
C ASP A 294 7.46 4.09 6.03
N SER A 295 6.65 4.48 7.01
CA SER A 295 6.40 5.90 7.28
C SER A 295 7.63 6.55 7.96
N PRO A 296 7.77 7.89 7.95
CA PRO A 296 8.86 8.58 8.63
C PRO A 296 9.01 8.21 10.11
N GLU A 297 7.89 7.98 10.80
CA GLU A 297 7.83 7.58 12.20
C GLU A 297 8.34 6.15 12.40
N ILE A 298 7.97 5.22 11.50
CA ILE A 298 8.43 3.82 11.55
C ILE A 298 9.93 3.75 11.23
N HIS A 299 10.40 4.50 10.24
CA HIS A 299 11.82 4.59 9.91
C HIS A 299 12.63 5.12 11.10
N ALA A 300 12.20 6.24 11.71
CA ALA A 300 12.85 6.80 12.88
C ALA A 300 12.92 5.80 14.05
N GLN A 301 11.82 5.09 14.34
CA GLN A 301 11.80 4.05 15.38
C GLN A 301 12.81 2.91 15.12
N LYS A 302 12.98 2.47 13.86
CA LYS A 302 13.97 1.44 13.50
C LYS A 302 15.40 1.95 13.69
N VAL A 303 15.69 3.17 13.22
CA VAL A 303 17.02 3.80 13.34
C VAL A 303 17.38 4.08 14.79
N ASP A 304 16.48 4.66 15.58
CA ASP A 304 16.69 4.93 17.01
C ASP A 304 16.91 3.63 17.80
N LYS A 305 16.17 2.56 17.47
CA LYS A 305 16.39 1.24 18.06
C LYS A 305 17.81 0.73 17.78
N LEU A 306 18.28 0.77 16.53
CA LEU A 306 19.66 0.37 16.17
C LEU A 306 20.72 1.23 16.88
N LYS A 307 20.49 2.55 17.00
CA LYS A 307 21.39 3.47 17.72
C LYS A 307 21.50 3.12 19.21
N VAL A 308 20.37 2.95 19.90
CA VAL A 308 20.34 2.53 21.32
C VAL A 308 21.00 1.17 21.55
N LEU A 309 20.84 0.23 20.60
CA LEU A 309 21.49 -1.08 20.67
C LEU A 309 23.00 -0.98 20.50
N SER A 310 23.48 -0.19 19.53
CA SER A 310 24.90 0.10 19.31
C SER A 310 25.55 0.76 20.55
N GLU A 311 24.90 1.76 21.14
CA GLU A 311 25.35 2.40 22.38
C GLU A 311 25.41 1.42 23.57
N SER A 312 24.38 0.58 23.72
CA SER A 312 24.32 -0.46 24.75
C SER A 312 25.47 -1.46 24.61
N LEU A 313 25.81 -1.80 23.37
CA LEU A 313 26.84 -2.75 23.01
C LEU A 313 28.25 -2.18 23.22
N ALA A 314 28.48 -0.92 22.84
CA ALA A 314 29.71 -0.18 23.16
C ALA A 314 29.91 -0.06 24.69
N SER A 315 28.86 0.30 25.43
CA SER A 315 28.86 0.35 26.90
C SER A 315 29.19 -1.01 27.53
N SER A 316 28.63 -2.09 26.99
CA SER A 316 28.94 -3.47 27.38
C SER A 316 30.41 -3.84 27.11
N SER A 317 30.93 -3.50 25.93
CA SER A 317 32.34 -3.73 25.56
C SER A 317 33.29 -3.01 26.51
N VAL A 318 33.10 -1.71 26.74
CA VAL A 318 33.92 -0.91 27.69
C VAL A 318 33.89 -1.50 29.10
N LYS A 319 32.72 -1.97 29.55
CA LYS A 319 32.56 -2.62 30.87
C LYS A 319 33.28 -3.97 30.95
N ALA A 320 33.32 -4.74 29.86
CA ALA A 320 34.07 -5.99 29.78
C ALA A 320 35.58 -5.75 29.66
N GLU A 321 36.02 -4.78 28.86
CA GLU A 321 37.42 -4.36 28.72
C GLU A 321 38.01 -3.84 30.04
N LYS A 322 37.22 -3.10 30.83
CA LYS A 322 37.61 -2.70 32.19
C LYS A 322 37.87 -3.92 33.09
N ARG A 323 36.98 -4.93 33.06
CA ARG A 323 37.15 -6.18 33.83
C ARG A 323 38.34 -7.01 33.35
N ILE A 324 38.58 -7.08 32.05
CA ILE A 324 39.78 -7.72 31.47
C ILE A 324 41.04 -7.04 32.03
N SER A 325 41.06 -5.71 32.05
CA SER A 325 42.19 -4.93 32.58
C SER A 325 42.41 -5.17 34.08
N GLU A 326 41.32 -5.21 34.86
CA GLU A 326 41.34 -5.54 36.29
C GLU A 326 41.87 -6.97 36.55
N HIS A 327 41.37 -7.97 35.82
CA HIS A 327 41.85 -9.36 35.94
C HIS A 327 43.31 -9.53 35.47
N ARG A 328 43.77 -8.75 34.48
CA ARG A 328 45.19 -8.72 34.09
C ARG A 328 46.07 -8.19 35.22
N SER A 329 45.67 -7.11 35.87
CA SER A 329 46.37 -6.55 37.04
C SER A 329 46.41 -7.54 38.21
N GLN A 330 45.28 -8.15 38.57
CA GLN A 330 45.20 -9.19 39.61
C GLN A 330 46.11 -10.39 39.30
N LYS A 331 46.19 -10.79 38.03
CA LYS A 331 47.06 -11.89 37.56
C LYS A 331 48.54 -11.51 37.62
N GLU A 332 48.89 -10.28 37.26
CA GLU A 332 50.26 -9.76 37.39
C GLU A 332 50.71 -9.72 38.86
N GLU A 333 49.83 -9.28 39.77
CA GLU A 333 50.09 -9.33 41.22
C GLU A 333 50.29 -10.77 41.73
N ALA A 334 49.42 -11.71 41.34
CA ALA A 334 49.54 -13.13 41.70
C ALA A 334 50.87 -13.74 41.19
N LEU A 335 51.27 -13.41 39.95
CA LEU A 335 52.55 -13.81 39.37
C LEU A 335 53.74 -13.19 40.12
N LYS A 336 53.66 -11.92 40.51
CA LYS A 336 54.68 -11.24 41.31
C LYS A 336 54.86 -11.87 42.69
N VAL A 337 53.76 -12.17 43.39
CA VAL A 337 53.76 -12.90 44.67
C VAL A 337 54.38 -14.29 44.51
N ARG A 338 54.14 -14.98 43.40
CA ARG A 338 54.79 -16.27 43.10
C ARG A 338 56.31 -16.14 43.07
N VAL A 339 56.82 -15.15 42.34
CA VAL A 339 58.25 -14.93 42.16
C VAL A 339 58.91 -14.55 43.49
N THR A 340 58.33 -13.64 44.26
CA THR A 340 58.90 -13.25 45.57
C THR A 340 58.87 -14.39 46.58
N LYS A 341 57.78 -15.18 46.64
CA LYS A 341 57.72 -16.34 47.55
C LYS A 341 58.66 -17.46 47.14
N ALA A 342 58.82 -17.72 45.84
CA ALA A 342 59.81 -18.67 45.35
C ALA A 342 61.25 -18.22 45.67
N SER A 343 61.58 -16.93 45.54
CA SER A 343 62.91 -16.43 45.93
C SER A 343 63.15 -16.49 47.44
N GLU A 344 62.17 -16.07 48.27
CA GLU A 344 62.26 -16.17 49.74
C GLU A 344 62.45 -17.62 50.22
N ALA A 345 61.75 -18.58 49.59
CA ALA A 345 61.89 -20.00 49.92
C ALA A 345 63.23 -20.58 49.45
N SER A 346 63.70 -20.20 48.25
CA SER A 346 65.01 -20.61 47.73
C SER A 346 66.18 -20.04 48.53
N GLU A 347 66.04 -18.83 49.07
CA GLU A 347 67.02 -18.21 49.96
C GLU A 347 67.13 -19.01 51.27
N ARG A 348 66.01 -19.29 51.95
CA ARG A 348 66.00 -20.17 53.14
C ARG A 348 66.54 -21.57 52.87
N GLU A 349 66.24 -22.15 51.70
CA GLU A 349 66.79 -23.45 51.32
C GLU A 349 68.32 -23.41 51.17
N LYS A 350 68.88 -22.32 50.64
CA LYS A 350 70.33 -22.11 50.52
C LYS A 350 70.99 -21.82 51.87
N GLU A 351 70.37 -20.99 52.71
CA GLU A 351 70.83 -20.73 54.08
C GLU A 351 70.97 -22.06 54.84
N LEU A 352 69.89 -22.85 54.90
CA LEU A 352 69.88 -24.16 55.55
C LEU A 352 70.88 -25.13 54.91
N ALA A 353 71.07 -25.13 53.58
CA ALA A 353 72.09 -25.95 52.93
C ALA A 353 73.53 -25.52 53.26
N SER A 354 73.78 -24.22 53.46
CA SER A 354 75.08 -23.70 53.88
C SER A 354 75.36 -23.95 55.37
N GLU A 355 74.34 -23.86 56.23
CA GLU A 355 74.40 -24.29 57.63
C GLU A 355 74.69 -25.79 57.70
N ILE A 356 74.05 -26.61 56.86
CA ILE A 356 74.36 -28.04 56.74
C ILE A 356 75.84 -28.23 56.37
N ALA A 357 76.36 -27.58 55.33
CA ALA A 357 77.75 -27.77 54.89
C ALA A 357 78.80 -27.38 55.97
N GLU A 358 78.55 -26.31 56.73
CA GLU A 358 79.42 -25.93 57.86
C GLU A 358 79.26 -26.89 59.05
N LEU A 359 78.03 -27.35 59.33
CA LEU A 359 77.78 -28.38 60.34
C LEU A 359 78.30 -29.76 59.93
N GLU A 360 78.46 -30.06 58.63
CA GLU A 360 79.12 -31.26 58.12
C GLU A 360 80.64 -31.22 58.35
N ARG A 361 81.25 -30.02 58.25
CA ARG A 361 82.65 -29.81 58.64
C ARG A 361 82.86 -30.01 60.14
N GLN A 362 81.86 -29.67 60.96
CA GLN A 362 81.88 -29.86 62.42
C GLN A 362 81.42 -31.27 62.86
N ARG A 363 80.62 -31.96 62.04
CA ARG A 363 80.14 -33.35 62.23
C ARG A 363 81.30 -34.33 62.34
N ASP A 364 82.33 -34.14 61.53
CA ASP A 364 83.53 -35.00 61.51
C ASP A 364 84.30 -34.94 62.86
N ASP A 365 84.08 -33.88 63.65
CA ASP A 365 84.61 -33.70 65.02
C ASP A 365 83.58 -34.14 66.10
N LEU A 366 82.29 -34.14 65.78
CA LEU A 366 81.16 -34.42 66.69
C LEU A 366 80.52 -35.81 66.53
N GLU A 367 81.12 -36.71 65.76
CA GLU A 367 80.67 -38.11 65.59
C GLU A 367 80.55 -38.87 66.94
N ALA A 368 81.20 -38.37 68.00
CA ALA A 368 81.05 -38.85 69.38
C ALA A 368 79.76 -38.38 70.10
N GLN A 369 79.18 -37.22 69.75
CA GLN A 369 77.93 -36.69 70.35
C GLN A 369 76.66 -37.14 69.60
N LEU A 370 76.86 -37.92 68.53
CA LEU A 370 75.93 -38.35 67.48
C LEU A 370 74.55 -38.88 67.96
N LYS A 371 74.46 -39.58 69.10
CA LYS A 371 73.16 -40.05 69.62
C LYS A 371 72.21 -38.92 70.05
N LYS A 372 72.74 -37.82 70.59
CA LYS A 372 71.93 -36.64 70.95
C LYS A 372 71.56 -35.83 69.70
N VAL A 373 72.46 -35.81 68.72
CA VAL A 373 72.29 -35.13 67.43
C VAL A 373 71.20 -35.78 66.57
N ASN A 374 71.00 -37.10 66.61
CA ASN A 374 69.93 -37.77 65.84
C ASN A 374 68.52 -37.20 66.09
N ILE A 375 68.21 -36.76 67.31
CA ILE A 375 66.92 -36.12 67.63
C ILE A 375 66.84 -34.73 66.98
N SER A 376 67.92 -33.96 67.02
CA SER A 376 68.02 -32.65 66.37
C SER A 376 68.01 -32.73 64.84
N LEU A 377 68.65 -33.74 64.26
CA LEU A 377 68.68 -33.99 62.81
C LEU A 377 67.30 -34.39 62.29
N ALA A 378 66.53 -35.18 63.04
CA ALA A 378 65.12 -35.43 62.74
C ALA A 378 64.31 -34.12 62.77
N ALA A 379 64.57 -33.23 63.72
CA ALA A 379 63.88 -31.94 63.81
C ALA A 379 64.25 -30.96 62.67
N VAL A 380 65.50 -30.91 62.23
CA VAL A 380 65.92 -30.05 61.10
C VAL A 380 65.41 -30.60 59.76
N ASN A 381 65.47 -31.92 59.54
CA ASN A 381 64.89 -32.54 58.34
C ASN A 381 63.36 -32.35 58.28
N ALA A 382 62.66 -32.37 59.42
CA ALA A 382 61.25 -32.02 59.49
C ALA A 382 61.00 -30.56 59.09
N ARG A 383 61.82 -29.60 59.54
CA ARG A 383 61.71 -28.19 59.13
C ARG A 383 61.95 -27.99 57.63
N LEU A 384 62.98 -28.64 57.07
CA LEU A 384 63.27 -28.57 55.62
C LEU A 384 62.14 -29.19 54.79
N ARG A 385 61.56 -30.32 55.25
CA ARG A 385 60.38 -30.92 54.62
C ARG A 385 59.19 -29.96 54.67
N ASN A 386 58.86 -29.40 55.84
CA ASN A 386 57.74 -28.47 55.99
C ASN A 386 57.90 -27.25 55.09
N ALA A 387 59.09 -26.64 55.02
CA ALA A 387 59.34 -25.49 54.16
C ALA A 387 59.18 -25.80 52.65
N ARG A 388 59.49 -27.03 52.23
CA ARG A 388 59.24 -27.51 50.84
C ARG A 388 57.76 -27.80 50.60
N GLU A 389 57.08 -28.46 51.54
CA GLU A 389 55.65 -28.75 51.45
C GLU A 389 54.81 -27.46 51.44
N GLU A 390 55.19 -26.45 52.24
CA GLU A 390 54.60 -25.10 52.19
C GLU A 390 54.80 -24.45 50.81
N ARG A 391 56.04 -24.44 50.28
CA ARG A 391 56.34 -23.93 48.93
C ARG A 391 55.44 -24.59 47.87
N ASP A 392 55.37 -25.91 47.87
CA ASP A 392 54.64 -26.68 46.86
C ASP A 392 53.12 -26.43 46.96
N GLN A 393 52.57 -26.31 48.18
CA GLN A 393 51.18 -25.92 48.42
C GLN A 393 50.88 -24.48 47.96
N PHE A 394 51.77 -23.52 48.23
CA PHE A 394 51.62 -22.14 47.76
C PHE A 394 51.73 -22.03 46.24
N GLU A 395 52.61 -22.79 45.61
CA GLU A 395 52.76 -22.81 44.15
C GLU A 395 51.51 -23.38 43.48
N GLU A 396 50.98 -24.50 43.97
CA GLU A 396 49.73 -25.10 43.47
C GLU A 396 48.53 -24.16 43.63
N ALA A 397 48.32 -23.60 44.83
CA ALA A 397 47.23 -22.66 45.10
C ALA A 397 47.32 -21.40 44.20
N ASN A 398 48.53 -20.89 43.95
CA ASN A 398 48.71 -19.72 43.09
C ASN A 398 48.54 -20.06 41.60
N ASN A 399 48.97 -21.25 41.15
CA ASN A 399 48.71 -21.72 39.80
C ASN A 399 47.19 -21.86 39.52
N GLN A 400 46.41 -22.29 40.50
CA GLN A 400 44.94 -22.31 40.42
C GLN A 400 44.33 -20.90 40.28
N ILE A 401 44.84 -19.91 41.02
CA ILE A 401 44.41 -18.49 40.90
C ILE A 401 44.72 -17.95 39.49
N VAL A 402 45.95 -18.15 39.01
CA VAL A 402 46.38 -17.70 37.68
C VAL A 402 45.56 -18.36 36.57
N ALA A 403 45.24 -19.65 36.70
CA ALA A 403 44.37 -20.38 35.77
C ALA A 403 42.94 -19.83 35.76
N HIS A 404 42.34 -19.58 36.94
CA HIS A 404 41.00 -19.01 37.04
C HIS A 404 40.91 -17.58 36.46
N LEU A 405 41.89 -16.72 36.75
CA LEU A 405 41.95 -15.38 36.16
C LEU A 405 42.13 -15.44 34.64
N LYS A 406 42.89 -16.42 34.12
CA LYS A 406 43.04 -16.62 32.67
C LYS A 406 41.72 -17.06 32.02
N THR A 407 40.99 -18.02 32.58
CA THR A 407 39.70 -18.43 31.98
C THR A 407 38.68 -17.28 31.98
N LYS A 408 38.66 -16.42 33.01
CA LYS A 408 37.82 -15.21 33.04
C LYS A 408 38.25 -14.15 32.03
N GLU A 409 39.57 -13.95 31.85
CA GLU A 409 40.11 -13.09 30.80
C GLU A 409 39.65 -13.56 29.40
N ASP A 410 39.73 -14.86 29.13
CA ASP A 410 39.41 -15.44 27.82
C ASP A 410 37.89 -15.46 27.54
N GLU A 411 37.05 -15.75 28.55
CA GLU A 411 35.59 -15.63 28.45
C GLU A 411 35.15 -14.19 28.12
N LEU A 412 35.69 -13.19 28.83
CA LEU A 412 35.37 -11.79 28.58
C LEU A 412 35.92 -11.32 27.23
N SER A 413 37.10 -11.79 26.81
CA SER A 413 37.69 -11.43 25.51
C SER A 413 36.83 -11.93 24.35
N LYS A 414 36.26 -13.14 24.46
CA LYS A 414 35.26 -13.64 23.49
C LYS A 414 34.01 -12.78 23.47
N SER A 415 33.45 -12.45 24.64
CA SER A 415 32.27 -11.57 24.72
C SER A 415 32.52 -10.19 24.11
N VAL A 416 33.71 -9.59 24.30
CA VAL A 416 34.09 -8.33 23.64
C VAL A 416 34.17 -8.50 22.13
N ALA A 417 34.70 -9.61 21.61
CA ALA A 417 34.76 -9.88 20.18
C ALA A 417 33.35 -10.00 19.56
N SER A 418 32.45 -10.80 20.13
CA SER A 418 31.07 -10.93 19.64
C SER A 418 30.34 -9.58 19.70
N CYS A 419 30.52 -8.80 20.78
CA CYS A 419 29.95 -7.44 20.87
C CYS A 419 30.48 -6.47 19.79
N ARG A 420 31.74 -6.57 19.39
CA ARG A 420 32.29 -5.71 18.32
C ARG A 420 31.73 -6.10 16.95
N ILE A 421 31.65 -7.39 16.67
CA ILE A 421 31.05 -7.92 15.43
C ILE A 421 29.60 -7.44 15.29
N GLU A 422 28.79 -7.56 16.34
CA GLU A 422 27.41 -7.08 16.30
C GLU A 422 27.34 -5.55 16.16
N ALA A 423 28.27 -4.78 16.73
CA ALA A 423 28.31 -3.33 16.53
C ALA A 423 28.62 -2.95 15.07
N ASP A 424 29.56 -3.64 14.43
CA ASP A 424 29.89 -3.45 13.02
C ASP A 424 28.69 -3.80 12.12
N VAL A 425 27.96 -4.88 12.43
CA VAL A 425 26.70 -5.27 11.76
C VAL A 425 25.65 -4.18 11.91
N LEU A 426 25.38 -3.71 13.14
CA LEU A 426 24.40 -2.65 13.39
C LEU A 426 24.76 -1.35 12.64
N SER A 427 26.05 -1.00 12.54
CA SER A 427 26.50 0.16 11.78
C SER A 427 26.26 0.00 10.26
N THR A 428 26.47 -1.20 9.73
CA THR A 428 26.24 -1.50 8.31
C THR A 428 24.74 -1.43 7.98
N TRP A 429 23.89 -1.96 8.86
CA TRP A 429 22.44 -1.85 8.76
C TRP A 429 21.93 -0.41 8.87
N LEU A 430 22.48 0.38 9.80
CA LEU A 430 22.12 1.77 10.00
C LEU A 430 22.44 2.60 8.75
N ASN A 431 23.65 2.47 8.19
CA ASN A 431 24.03 3.13 6.94
C ASN A 431 23.08 2.75 5.79
N PHE A 432 22.82 1.44 5.60
CA PHE A 432 21.90 0.98 4.55
C PHE A 432 20.48 1.54 4.70
N LEU A 433 19.95 1.61 5.92
CA LEU A 433 18.64 2.19 6.18
C LEU A 433 18.62 3.71 5.93
N GLU A 434 19.63 4.45 6.38
CA GLU A 434 19.71 5.90 6.19
C GLU A 434 19.91 6.25 4.70
N ASP A 435 20.81 5.57 3.98
CA ASP A 435 21.04 5.74 2.53
C ASP A 435 19.79 5.41 1.72
N THR A 436 19.15 4.27 2.01
CA THR A 436 17.91 3.85 1.34
C THR A 436 16.77 4.82 1.63
N TRP A 437 16.67 5.35 2.85
CA TRP A 437 15.64 6.33 3.22
C TRP A 437 15.82 7.67 2.49
N VAL A 438 17.06 8.16 2.35
CA VAL A 438 17.35 9.36 1.54
C VAL A 438 16.89 9.15 0.10
N LEU A 439 17.17 8.00 -0.49
CA LEU A 439 16.72 7.63 -1.83
C LEU A 439 15.17 7.59 -1.92
N GLN A 440 14.50 6.81 -1.06
CA GLN A 440 13.04 6.71 -1.00
C GLN A 440 12.37 8.08 -0.88
N ARG A 441 12.86 8.91 0.05
CA ARG A 441 12.34 10.26 0.27
C ARG A 441 12.52 11.15 -0.96
N SER A 442 13.69 11.11 -1.60
CA SER A 442 13.94 11.88 -2.83
C SER A 442 12.98 11.52 -3.96
N TYR A 443 12.66 10.23 -4.13
CA TYR A 443 11.69 9.77 -5.13
C TYR A 443 10.24 10.10 -4.74
N ALA A 444 9.89 9.99 -3.46
CA ALA A 444 8.57 10.40 -2.97
C ALA A 444 8.34 11.90 -3.18
N GLU A 445 9.32 12.75 -2.84
CA GLU A 445 9.26 14.20 -3.07
C GLU A 445 9.24 14.57 -4.57
N LEU A 446 9.99 13.86 -5.43
CA LEU A 446 9.97 14.07 -6.88
C LEU A 446 8.59 13.71 -7.47
N LYS A 447 8.07 12.53 -7.11
CA LYS A 447 6.73 12.05 -7.51
C LYS A 447 5.65 13.02 -7.04
N GLU A 448 5.69 13.44 -5.77
CA GLU A 448 4.72 14.38 -5.22
C GLU A 448 4.75 15.72 -5.96
N LYS A 449 5.94 16.28 -6.25
CA LYS A 449 6.07 17.50 -7.07
C LYS A 449 5.46 17.30 -8.46
N GLN A 450 5.84 16.23 -9.17
CA GLN A 450 5.30 15.94 -10.51
C GLN A 450 3.76 15.82 -10.50
N VAL A 451 3.19 15.14 -9.49
CA VAL A 451 1.75 14.97 -9.36
C VAL A 451 1.05 16.27 -8.94
N ASN A 452 1.68 17.11 -8.10
CA ASN A 452 1.14 18.43 -7.77
C ASN A 452 1.12 19.34 -9.00
N ASP A 453 2.21 19.40 -9.78
CA ASP A 453 2.24 20.16 -11.04
C ASP A 453 1.19 19.62 -12.05
N GLU A 454 0.95 18.30 -12.05
CA GLU A 454 -0.05 17.66 -12.91
C GLU A 454 -1.49 17.98 -12.46
N LEU A 455 -1.71 18.05 -11.14
CA LEU A 455 -2.97 18.41 -10.50
C LEU A 455 -3.29 19.91 -10.69
N GLU A 456 -2.31 20.80 -10.56
CA GLU A 456 -2.46 22.25 -10.77
C GLU A 456 -2.88 22.55 -12.22
N ARG A 457 -2.19 21.98 -13.21
CA ARG A 457 -2.57 22.10 -14.64
C ARG A 457 -3.96 21.53 -14.93
N HIS A 458 -4.34 20.44 -14.26
CA HIS A 458 -5.67 19.86 -14.39
C HIS A 458 -6.75 20.72 -13.72
N GLU A 459 -6.45 21.32 -12.56
CA GLU A 459 -7.34 22.25 -11.88
C GLU A 459 -7.60 23.50 -12.73
N ASP A 460 -6.55 24.12 -13.29
CA ASP A 460 -6.69 25.24 -14.23
C ASP A 460 -7.57 24.87 -15.43
N TYR A 461 -7.36 23.69 -16.04
CA TYR A 461 -8.18 23.20 -17.13
C TYR A 461 -9.66 23.03 -16.72
N PHE A 462 -9.91 22.38 -15.60
CA PHE A 462 -11.27 22.08 -15.11
C PHE A 462 -12.01 23.36 -14.69
N VAL A 463 -11.34 24.30 -14.02
CA VAL A 463 -11.86 25.63 -13.68
C VAL A 463 -12.26 26.39 -14.95
N ASN A 464 -11.39 26.42 -15.97
CA ASN A 464 -11.69 27.10 -17.22
C ASN A 464 -12.83 26.42 -17.99
N LEU A 465 -12.90 25.09 -17.98
CA LEU A 465 -14.00 24.32 -18.60
C LEU A 465 -15.35 24.62 -17.93
N VAL A 466 -15.41 24.62 -16.60
CA VAL A 466 -16.63 24.95 -15.84
C VAL A 466 -17.06 26.40 -16.11
N ILE A 467 -16.12 27.35 -16.11
CA ILE A 467 -16.42 28.75 -16.47
C ILE A 467 -16.98 28.84 -17.89
N HIS A 468 -16.41 28.11 -18.85
CA HIS A 468 -16.87 28.10 -20.24
C HIS A 468 -18.30 27.57 -20.37
N LEU A 469 -18.56 26.38 -19.82
CA LEU A 469 -19.87 25.72 -19.87
C LEU A 469 -20.96 26.51 -19.15
N LEU A 470 -20.72 26.97 -17.91
CA LEU A 470 -21.69 27.80 -17.18
C LEU A 470 -21.95 29.13 -17.90
N SER A 471 -20.92 29.74 -18.52
CA SER A 471 -21.10 30.96 -19.33
C SER A 471 -21.92 30.72 -20.60
N ALA A 472 -21.84 29.52 -21.19
CA ALA A 472 -22.66 29.13 -22.33
C ALA A 472 -24.12 28.91 -21.91
N TYR A 473 -24.35 28.10 -20.86
CA TYR A 473 -25.70 27.84 -20.34
C TYR A 473 -26.41 29.12 -19.87
N LYS A 474 -25.72 30.02 -19.15
CA LYS A 474 -26.27 31.34 -18.78
C LYS A 474 -26.74 32.14 -20.00
N LYS A 475 -25.99 32.10 -21.12
CA LYS A 475 -26.36 32.80 -22.37
C LYS A 475 -27.53 32.15 -23.10
N GLU A 476 -27.67 30.83 -23.01
CA GLU A 476 -28.72 30.06 -23.71
C GLU A 476 -30.05 30.02 -22.94
N LEU A 477 -29.99 29.94 -21.60
CA LEU A 477 -31.16 29.89 -20.73
C LEU A 477 -32.03 31.15 -20.84
N GLY A 478 -31.45 32.35 -20.77
CA GLY A 478 -32.22 33.62 -20.81
C GLY A 478 -33.15 33.76 -22.04
N PRO A 479 -32.65 33.58 -23.28
CA PRO A 479 -33.47 33.54 -24.49
C PRO A 479 -34.49 32.40 -24.51
N SER A 480 -34.13 31.23 -23.96
CA SER A 480 -35.01 30.04 -23.93
C SER A 480 -36.19 30.23 -22.98
N ILE A 481 -35.94 30.73 -21.77
CA ILE A 481 -36.97 31.13 -20.79
C ILE A 481 -37.87 32.21 -21.39
N SER A 482 -37.28 33.20 -22.08
CA SER A 482 -38.03 34.24 -22.80
C SER A 482 -38.88 33.72 -23.97
N ARG A 483 -38.50 32.58 -24.58
CA ARG A 483 -39.31 31.87 -25.59
C ARG A 483 -40.47 31.13 -24.90
N ILE A 484 -40.23 30.44 -23.79
CA ILE A 484 -41.28 29.82 -22.97
C ILE A 484 -42.34 30.82 -22.52
N SER A 485 -41.97 32.00 -21.97
CA SER A 485 -42.96 33.01 -21.57
C SER A 485 -43.90 33.39 -22.72
N LYS A 486 -43.38 33.50 -23.95
CA LYS A 486 -44.16 33.79 -25.16
C LYS A 486 -45.05 32.62 -25.57
N PHE A 487 -44.58 31.37 -25.46
CA PHE A 487 -45.41 30.19 -25.70
C PHE A 487 -46.58 30.13 -24.70
N VAL A 488 -46.33 30.35 -23.41
CA VAL A 488 -47.38 30.43 -22.38
C VAL A 488 -48.41 31.53 -22.70
N GLU A 489 -47.96 32.74 -23.05
CA GLU A 489 -48.85 33.82 -23.47
C GLU A 489 -49.69 33.46 -24.71
N ASN A 490 -49.09 32.81 -25.71
CA ASN A 490 -49.75 32.46 -26.95
C ASN A 490 -50.77 31.32 -26.74
N LEU A 491 -50.44 30.32 -25.94
CA LEU A 491 -51.37 29.24 -25.55
C LEU A 491 -52.54 29.79 -24.73
N LYS A 492 -52.31 30.76 -23.82
CA LYS A 492 -53.39 31.46 -23.10
C LYS A 492 -54.32 32.21 -24.07
N LYS A 493 -53.78 33.01 -25.00
CA LYS A 493 -54.55 33.71 -26.04
C LYS A 493 -55.37 32.75 -26.93
N LEU A 494 -54.84 31.56 -27.21
CA LEU A 494 -55.52 30.55 -28.04
C LEU A 494 -56.63 29.81 -27.26
N GLY A 495 -56.48 29.64 -25.94
CA GLY A 495 -57.52 29.13 -25.05
C GLY A 495 -58.69 30.11 -24.88
N ASP A 496 -58.38 31.40 -24.66
CA ASP A 496 -59.39 32.46 -24.52
C ASP A 496 -60.15 32.72 -25.84
N GLY A 497 -59.47 32.54 -26.98
CA GLY A 497 -60.04 32.72 -28.33
C GLY A 497 -61.10 31.68 -28.73
N LEU A 498 -61.31 30.61 -27.96
CA LEU A 498 -62.30 29.56 -28.27
C LEU A 498 -63.74 29.92 -27.86
N GLN A 499 -63.99 31.10 -27.27
CA GLN A 499 -65.33 31.62 -27.09
C GLN A 499 -65.75 32.51 -28.27
N THR A 500 -66.78 32.04 -29.00
CA THR A 500 -67.54 32.73 -30.07
C THR A 500 -66.98 32.77 -31.51
N ALA A 501 -67.15 31.67 -32.25
CA ALA A 501 -67.64 31.70 -33.64
C ALA A 501 -68.25 30.34 -34.06
N PRO A 502 -69.47 30.28 -34.63
CA PRO A 502 -70.06 29.01 -35.09
C PRO A 502 -69.92 28.77 -36.60
N GLY A 503 -69.17 27.71 -36.95
CA GLY A 503 -69.42 26.87 -38.14
C GLY A 503 -68.97 27.37 -39.53
N VAL A 504 -68.76 26.38 -40.41
CA VAL A 504 -68.38 26.48 -41.85
C VAL A 504 -66.88 26.88 -42.04
N ASP A 505 -66.03 26.15 -42.78
CA ASP A 505 -66.25 25.06 -43.74
C ASP A 505 -65.18 23.94 -43.68
N GLU A 506 -65.48 22.80 -44.31
CA GLU A 506 -64.54 21.69 -44.56
C GLU A 506 -63.59 22.04 -45.72
N GLU A 507 -62.36 22.45 -45.44
CA GLU A 507 -61.13 22.07 -46.18
C GLU A 507 -59.88 22.78 -45.62
N SER A 508 -59.18 22.17 -44.65
CA SER A 508 -57.72 22.34 -44.54
C SER A 508 -57.06 21.23 -43.72
N LYS A 509 -56.22 20.42 -44.37
CA LYS A 509 -55.16 19.64 -43.71
C LYS A 509 -53.96 20.54 -43.38
N LEU A 510 -54.19 21.67 -42.74
CA LEU A 510 -53.13 22.50 -42.16
C LEU A 510 -53.13 22.34 -40.64
N LEU A 511 -52.11 21.62 -40.16
CA LEU A 511 -51.47 21.70 -38.84
C LEU A 511 -52.26 22.46 -37.76
N ASN A 512 -52.76 21.74 -36.74
CA ASN A 512 -53.33 22.36 -35.53
C ASN A 512 -52.29 23.29 -34.89
N PRO A 513 -52.45 24.63 -34.93
CA PRO A 513 -51.41 25.55 -34.48
C PRO A 513 -51.17 25.45 -32.97
N ARG A 514 -52.21 25.05 -32.21
CA ARG A 514 -52.08 24.70 -30.79
C ARG A 514 -51.08 23.57 -30.58
N LYS A 515 -51.22 22.47 -31.33
CA LYS A 515 -50.41 21.26 -31.14
C LYS A 515 -48.93 21.54 -31.36
N ASN A 516 -48.59 22.28 -32.41
CA ASN A 516 -47.22 22.68 -32.69
C ASN A 516 -46.63 23.57 -31.56
N LEU A 517 -47.43 24.48 -30.99
CA LEU A 517 -47.00 25.32 -29.86
C LEU A 517 -46.83 24.52 -28.55
N GLU A 518 -47.64 23.47 -28.32
CA GLU A 518 -47.47 22.57 -27.18
C GLU A 518 -46.23 21.67 -27.35
N GLU A 519 -45.96 21.20 -28.57
CA GLU A 519 -44.75 20.42 -28.92
C GLU A 519 -43.47 21.28 -28.78
N GLU A 520 -43.45 22.50 -29.34
CA GLU A 520 -42.34 23.45 -29.15
C GLU A 520 -42.18 23.86 -27.67
N TYR A 521 -43.26 24.03 -26.91
CA TYR A 521 -43.17 24.31 -25.47
C TYR A 521 -42.46 23.17 -24.72
N LEU A 522 -42.86 21.92 -24.96
CA LEU A 522 -42.29 20.74 -24.30
C LEU A 522 -40.81 20.54 -24.64
N ASP A 523 -40.42 20.77 -25.90
CA ASP A 523 -39.02 20.72 -26.34
C ASP A 523 -38.14 21.73 -25.59
N TYR A 524 -38.60 22.98 -25.44
CA TYR A 524 -37.88 24.00 -24.68
C TYR A 524 -37.91 23.75 -23.16
N GLU A 525 -39.02 23.22 -22.62
CA GLU A 525 -39.14 22.85 -21.20
C GLU A 525 -38.15 21.74 -20.84
N ALA A 526 -38.14 20.64 -21.61
CA ALA A 526 -37.19 19.55 -21.44
C ALA A 526 -35.74 20.05 -21.53
N LYS A 527 -35.42 20.85 -22.55
CA LYS A 527 -34.08 21.43 -22.74
C LYS A 527 -33.63 22.27 -21.54
N ILE A 528 -34.51 23.10 -20.98
CA ILE A 528 -34.19 23.95 -19.82
C ILE A 528 -34.01 23.10 -18.55
N ILE A 529 -34.90 22.13 -18.29
CA ILE A 529 -34.81 21.21 -17.15
C ILE A 529 -33.52 20.38 -17.22
N THR A 530 -33.20 19.78 -18.37
CA THR A 530 -31.97 19.02 -18.58
C THR A 530 -30.73 19.91 -18.42
N THR A 531 -30.77 21.17 -18.87
CA THR A 531 -29.67 22.14 -18.64
C THR A 531 -29.46 22.42 -17.15
N PHE A 532 -30.53 22.67 -16.39
CA PHE A 532 -30.41 22.88 -14.94
C PHE A 532 -29.87 21.64 -14.22
N SER A 533 -30.36 20.46 -14.58
CA SER A 533 -29.87 19.19 -14.02
C SER A 533 -28.38 18.95 -14.30
N VAL A 534 -27.91 19.30 -15.50
CA VAL A 534 -26.48 19.28 -15.85
C VAL A 534 -25.68 20.23 -14.95
N VAL A 535 -26.17 21.46 -14.75
CA VAL A 535 -25.55 22.45 -13.84
C VAL A 535 -25.49 21.95 -12.39
N ASP A 536 -26.54 21.28 -11.90
CA ASP A 536 -26.58 20.73 -10.55
C ASP A 536 -25.57 19.58 -10.38
N ASN A 537 -25.46 18.67 -11.35
CA ASN A 537 -24.43 17.64 -11.36
C ASN A 537 -23.01 18.23 -11.43
N MET A 538 -22.80 19.25 -12.27
CA MET A 538 -21.53 19.99 -12.32
C MET A 538 -21.16 20.61 -10.98
N LYS A 539 -22.14 21.17 -10.26
CA LYS A 539 -21.96 21.77 -8.93
C LYS A 539 -21.56 20.72 -7.90
N GLU A 540 -22.23 19.55 -7.89
CA GLU A 540 -21.88 18.42 -7.02
C GLU A 540 -20.47 17.91 -7.31
N GLN A 541 -20.14 17.66 -8.58
CA GLN A 541 -18.84 17.16 -9.02
C GLN A 541 -17.70 18.14 -8.70
N PHE A 542 -17.91 19.44 -8.94
CA PHE A 542 -16.90 20.48 -8.73
C PHE A 542 -16.62 20.76 -7.24
N TYR A 543 -17.63 20.62 -6.36
CA TYR A 543 -17.51 20.81 -4.91
C TYR A 543 -17.44 19.51 -4.09
N ALA A 544 -17.23 18.36 -4.76
CA ALA A 544 -17.05 17.06 -4.12
C ALA A 544 -15.93 17.08 -3.05
N GLU A 545 -15.98 16.16 -2.08
CA GLU A 545 -15.07 16.21 -0.92
C GLU A 545 -13.58 16.19 -1.28
N GLN A 546 -13.25 15.55 -2.40
CA GLN A 546 -11.90 15.43 -2.96
C GLN A 546 -11.37 16.78 -3.47
N ALA A 547 -12.26 17.68 -3.93
CA ALA A 547 -11.95 19.00 -4.45
C ALA A 547 -11.96 20.12 -3.37
N LYS A 548 -12.30 19.80 -2.10
CA LYS A 548 -12.42 20.78 -1.00
C LYS A 548 -11.12 21.53 -0.65
N ILE A 549 -9.96 21.06 -1.13
CA ILE A 549 -8.64 21.52 -0.66
C ILE A 549 -8.08 22.69 -1.50
N SER A 550 -8.48 22.87 -2.77
CA SER A 550 -7.96 23.96 -3.62
C SER A 550 -9.04 24.83 -4.29
N ARG A 551 -10.13 24.26 -4.82
CA ARG A 551 -11.06 24.98 -5.72
C ARG A 551 -12.04 25.96 -5.09
N LYS A 552 -12.10 26.03 -3.76
CA LYS A 552 -13.28 26.50 -3.03
C LYS A 552 -13.63 27.99 -3.26
N ASP A 553 -12.64 28.79 -3.65
CA ASP A 553 -12.70 30.27 -3.60
C ASP A 553 -12.59 30.95 -4.98
N ASN A 554 -13.07 30.33 -6.07
CA ASN A 554 -13.21 31.04 -7.35
C ASN A 554 -14.50 31.88 -7.39
N PRO A 555 -14.44 33.23 -7.28
CA PRO A 555 -15.63 34.07 -7.17
C PRO A 555 -16.48 34.08 -8.44
N LYS A 556 -15.85 33.91 -9.61
CA LYS A 556 -16.51 33.94 -10.92
C LYS A 556 -17.36 32.67 -11.15
N ILE A 557 -16.89 31.51 -10.69
CA ILE A 557 -17.69 30.27 -10.74
C ILE A 557 -18.90 30.40 -9.82
N LYS A 558 -18.72 30.96 -8.62
CA LYS A 558 -19.84 31.21 -7.70
C LYS A 558 -20.87 32.17 -8.29
N GLU A 559 -20.43 33.31 -8.83
CA GLU A 559 -21.29 34.28 -9.52
C GLU A 559 -22.09 33.62 -10.66
N LEU A 560 -21.43 32.80 -11.50
CA LEU A 560 -22.10 32.07 -12.58
C LEU A 560 -23.15 31.05 -12.10
N PHE A 561 -22.90 30.34 -10.99
CA PHE A 561 -23.91 29.48 -10.38
C PHE A 561 -25.07 30.29 -9.80
N ASP A 562 -24.80 31.38 -9.08
CA ASP A 562 -25.82 32.25 -8.48
C ASP A 562 -26.69 32.93 -9.56
N ASP A 563 -26.09 33.31 -10.70
CA ASP A 563 -26.78 33.83 -11.89
C ASP A 563 -27.71 32.81 -12.56
N ILE A 564 -27.27 31.55 -12.69
CA ILE A 564 -28.09 30.48 -13.26
C ILE A 564 -29.23 30.11 -12.31
N GLU A 565 -28.98 30.13 -11.00
CA GLU A 565 -30.02 29.90 -9.99
C GLU A 565 -31.07 31.02 -10.00
N LYS A 566 -30.68 32.27 -10.29
CA LYS A 566 -31.63 33.35 -10.55
C LYS A 566 -32.48 33.09 -11.81
N LEU A 567 -31.89 32.59 -12.89
CA LEU A 567 -32.62 32.19 -14.11
C LEU A 567 -33.56 31.01 -13.84
N ARG A 568 -33.20 30.08 -12.94
CA ARG A 568 -34.08 29.01 -12.44
C ARG A 568 -35.32 29.59 -11.77
N GLY A 569 -35.15 30.52 -10.83
CA GLY A 569 -36.27 31.22 -10.18
C GLY A 569 -37.14 32.03 -11.15
N GLU A 570 -36.55 32.62 -12.20
CA GLU A 570 -37.31 33.27 -13.28
C GLU A 570 -38.16 32.26 -14.08
N PHE A 571 -37.60 31.09 -14.42
CA PHE A 571 -38.32 30.01 -15.08
C PHE A 571 -39.46 29.43 -14.22
N GLU A 572 -39.19 29.10 -12.96
CA GLU A 572 -40.16 28.56 -11.99
C GLU A 572 -41.32 29.53 -11.70
N SER A 573 -41.13 30.84 -11.92
CA SER A 573 -42.18 31.85 -11.80
C SER A 573 -43.20 31.85 -12.95
N ILE A 574 -42.89 31.16 -14.06
CA ILE A 574 -43.79 31.04 -15.22
C ILE A 574 -44.78 29.90 -14.96
N GLU A 575 -46.06 30.25 -14.86
CA GLU A 575 -47.15 29.27 -14.71
C GLU A 575 -47.22 28.31 -15.92
N ARG A 576 -46.94 27.02 -15.70
CA ARG A 576 -47.00 25.95 -16.70
C ARG A 576 -48.41 25.87 -17.34
N PRO A 577 -48.54 25.93 -18.68
CA PRO A 577 -49.84 25.80 -19.35
C PRO A 577 -50.46 24.41 -19.14
N ASN A 578 -51.79 24.32 -19.27
CA ASN A 578 -52.46 23.02 -19.44
C ASN A 578 -52.35 22.57 -20.90
N LEU A 579 -51.56 21.53 -21.14
CA LEU A 579 -51.23 20.99 -22.46
C LEU A 579 -52.24 19.88 -22.83
N GLU A 580 -52.96 20.05 -23.93
CA GLU A 580 -53.90 19.05 -24.44
C GLU A 580 -53.19 17.78 -24.94
N MET A 581 -51.92 17.89 -25.33
CA MET A 581 -51.05 16.76 -25.69
C MET A 581 -50.73 15.82 -24.53
N GLU A 582 -50.63 16.32 -23.28
CA GLU A 582 -50.39 15.49 -22.10
C GLU A 582 -51.69 14.90 -21.53
N ASN A 583 -52.82 15.61 -21.72
CA ASN A 583 -54.14 15.24 -21.21
C ASN A 583 -55.14 14.92 -22.35
N PRO A 584 -55.07 13.73 -22.98
CA PRO A 584 -56.03 13.35 -24.00
C PRO A 584 -57.44 13.22 -23.41
N SER A 585 -58.37 14.07 -23.88
CA SER A 585 -59.77 14.00 -23.44
C SER A 585 -60.40 12.65 -23.83
N PRO A 586 -61.18 12.00 -22.94
CA PRO A 586 -61.86 10.77 -23.28
C PRO A 586 -62.96 11.06 -24.30
N LYS A 587 -62.76 10.61 -25.55
CA LYS A 587 -63.80 10.68 -26.57
C LYS A 587 -65.02 9.90 -26.11
N ALA A 588 -66.14 10.62 -25.95
CA ALA A 588 -67.42 10.01 -25.66
C ALA A 588 -67.94 9.27 -26.90
N GLU A 589 -67.83 7.93 -26.91
CA GLU A 589 -68.51 7.11 -27.89
C GLU A 589 -69.94 6.82 -27.43
N THR A 590 -70.90 7.49 -28.08
CA THR A 590 -72.33 7.18 -27.98
C THR A 590 -72.65 5.85 -28.64
N SER A 591 -73.37 5.00 -27.92
CA SER A 591 -73.69 3.62 -28.29
C SER A 591 -74.87 3.46 -29.26
N SER A 592 -74.78 2.50 -30.19
CA SER A 592 -75.90 1.66 -30.68
C SER A 592 -75.39 0.59 -31.68
N THR A 593 -75.93 -0.62 -31.82
CA THR A 593 -76.68 -1.53 -30.92
C THR A 593 -76.60 -2.94 -31.53
N SER A 594 -76.20 -3.96 -30.76
CA SER A 594 -76.48 -5.38 -31.09
C SER A 594 -76.61 -6.24 -29.83
N GLU A 595 -77.85 -6.62 -29.53
CA GLU A 595 -78.26 -7.84 -28.79
C GLU A 595 -77.48 -9.10 -29.25
N ILE A 596 -77.28 -10.21 -28.52
CA ILE A 596 -77.79 -10.81 -27.27
C ILE A 596 -76.71 -11.86 -26.85
N SER A 597 -76.45 -12.33 -25.61
CA SER A 597 -77.23 -12.57 -24.38
C SER A 597 -76.31 -12.76 -23.15
N GLY A 598 -76.88 -13.11 -21.98
CA GLY A 598 -76.29 -14.12 -21.08
C GLY A 598 -75.75 -13.70 -19.70
N GLN A 599 -76.65 -13.56 -18.71
CA GLN A 599 -76.34 -13.51 -17.27
C GLN A 599 -76.99 -14.73 -16.56
N PRO A 600 -76.79 -15.00 -15.25
CA PRO A 600 -75.76 -14.52 -14.31
C PRO A 600 -75.12 -15.64 -13.45
N GLN A 601 -74.07 -15.34 -12.67
CA GLN A 601 -74.12 -15.37 -11.19
C GLN A 601 -72.75 -15.11 -10.55
N SER A 602 -72.71 -14.10 -9.67
CA SER A 602 -71.80 -14.03 -8.51
C SER A 602 -72.56 -14.57 -7.27
N PRO A 603 -71.92 -14.81 -6.11
CA PRO A 603 -71.64 -13.67 -5.22
C PRO A 603 -70.42 -13.79 -4.26
N ASN A 604 -69.88 -12.61 -3.93
CA ASN A 604 -69.47 -12.14 -2.59
C ASN A 604 -68.30 -12.77 -1.80
N LYS A 605 -67.29 -11.90 -1.62
CA LYS A 605 -66.85 -11.29 -0.32
C LYS A 605 -65.69 -11.87 0.52
N ASP A 606 -65.06 -10.86 1.13
CA ASP A 606 -64.32 -10.78 2.40
C ASP A 606 -62.87 -11.32 2.52
N ALA A 607 -61.99 -10.34 2.71
CA ALA A 607 -61.01 -10.18 3.81
C ALA A 607 -60.21 -11.40 4.30
N GLY A 608 -58.88 -11.28 4.29
CA GLY A 608 -57.99 -12.19 5.02
C GLY A 608 -56.51 -11.97 4.76
N SER A 609 -55.87 -11.07 5.51
CA SER A 609 -54.40 -11.01 5.58
C SER A 609 -53.88 -12.04 6.59
N HIS A 610 -52.89 -12.88 6.21
CA HIS A 610 -51.57 -12.99 6.87
C HIS A 610 -50.80 -14.32 6.64
N LYS A 611 -49.53 -14.16 6.23
CA LYS A 611 -48.30 -14.87 6.65
C LYS A 611 -48.20 -16.40 6.71
N ALA A 612 -47.18 -16.93 6.01
CA ALA A 612 -46.11 -17.77 6.56
C ALA A 612 -44.84 -17.65 5.65
N PRO A 613 -43.66 -18.16 6.01
CA PRO A 613 -42.63 -17.38 6.72
C PRO A 613 -41.32 -17.16 5.93
N GLN A 614 -40.46 -16.28 6.45
CA GLN A 614 -39.07 -16.13 5.99
C GLN A 614 -38.17 -17.24 6.57
N ASP A 615 -37.13 -17.60 5.84
CA ASP A 615 -35.92 -18.22 6.38
C ASP A 615 -34.78 -17.19 6.31
N GLU A 616 -34.02 -17.02 7.39
CA GLU A 616 -32.94 -16.03 7.50
C GLU A 616 -31.57 -16.66 7.26
N HIS A 617 -30.71 -15.99 6.48
CA HIS A 617 -29.27 -16.04 6.71
C HIS A 617 -28.61 -14.69 6.35
N PRO A 618 -27.51 -14.31 7.04
CA PRO A 618 -27.16 -12.91 7.23
C PRO A 618 -26.34 -12.29 6.09
N LYS A 619 -26.61 -11.02 5.80
CA LYS A 619 -25.73 -10.17 4.98
C LYS A 619 -24.66 -9.50 5.85
N SER A 620 -23.40 -9.77 5.55
CA SER A 620 -22.27 -8.87 5.86
C SER A 620 -22.21 -7.72 4.82
N PRO A 621 -21.56 -6.58 5.14
CA PRO A 621 -21.71 -5.36 4.35
C PRO A 621 -20.95 -5.45 3.01
N ALA A 622 -21.65 -5.19 1.92
CA ALA A 622 -21.03 -5.03 0.61
C ALA A 622 -20.28 -3.69 0.55
N ALA A 623 -18.99 -3.73 0.22
CA ALA A 623 -18.28 -2.53 -0.21
C ALA A 623 -18.97 -1.95 -1.45
N LYS A 624 -19.03 -0.62 -1.55
CA LYS A 624 -19.59 0.07 -2.72
C LYS A 624 -18.77 -0.31 -3.96
N ALA A 625 -19.33 -1.14 -4.82
CA ALA A 625 -18.83 -1.27 -6.19
C ALA A 625 -19.05 0.08 -6.88
N GLU A 626 -18.01 0.61 -7.52
CA GLU A 626 -18.15 1.77 -8.39
C GLU A 626 -19.10 1.40 -9.53
N GLN A 627 -20.30 2.00 -9.53
CA GLN A 627 -21.20 1.86 -10.67
C GLN A 627 -20.53 2.51 -11.87
N LEU A 628 -20.36 1.73 -12.93
CA LEU A 628 -19.97 2.23 -14.24
C LEU A 628 -21.22 2.92 -14.82
N LEU A 629 -21.43 4.16 -14.42
CA LEU A 629 -22.64 4.93 -14.70
C LEU A 629 -22.63 5.41 -16.15
N ASP A 630 -23.64 4.95 -16.89
CA ASP A 630 -23.88 5.33 -18.27
C ASP A 630 -24.46 6.76 -18.33
N PRO A 631 -23.81 7.71 -19.02
CA PRO A 631 -24.32 9.07 -19.19
C PRO A 631 -25.75 9.14 -19.74
N GLU A 632 -26.14 8.18 -20.58
CA GLU A 632 -27.48 8.12 -21.17
C GLU A 632 -28.52 7.66 -20.14
N ALA A 633 -28.21 6.63 -19.34
CA ALA A 633 -29.06 6.16 -18.26
C ALA A 633 -29.21 7.19 -17.12
N GLU A 634 -28.17 7.96 -16.80
CA GLU A 634 -28.26 9.03 -15.80
C GLU A 634 -29.07 10.23 -16.31
N LEU A 635 -28.88 10.65 -17.57
CA LEU A 635 -29.67 11.76 -18.12
C LEU A 635 -31.15 11.39 -18.25
N ALA A 636 -31.46 10.16 -18.69
CA ALA A 636 -32.83 9.63 -18.68
C ALA A 636 -33.43 9.52 -17.26
N LYS A 637 -32.62 9.25 -16.24
CA LYS A 637 -33.07 9.25 -14.83
C LYS A 637 -33.38 10.66 -14.35
N LEU A 638 -32.54 11.64 -14.68
CA LEU A 638 -32.71 13.04 -14.32
C LEU A 638 -33.92 13.68 -15.03
N GLU A 639 -34.13 13.37 -16.30
CA GLU A 639 -35.35 13.71 -17.05
C GLU A 639 -36.60 13.04 -16.43
N SER A 640 -36.49 11.76 -16.02
CA SER A 640 -37.59 11.03 -15.38
C SER A 640 -37.92 11.50 -13.96
N GLU A 641 -36.99 12.15 -13.24
CA GLU A 641 -37.23 12.63 -11.87
C GLU A 641 -38.10 13.90 -11.85
N PHE A 642 -38.10 14.70 -12.91
CA PHE A 642 -39.04 15.83 -13.09
C PHE A 642 -40.35 15.45 -13.80
N GLY A 643 -40.38 14.35 -14.57
CA GLY A 643 -41.57 13.86 -15.28
C GLY A 643 -42.72 13.30 -14.42
N LYS A 644 -42.67 13.43 -13.09
CA LYS A 644 -43.71 12.94 -12.14
C LYS A 644 -44.05 13.96 -11.05
N VAL A 645 -44.51 15.14 -11.46
CA VAL A 645 -45.19 16.07 -10.53
C VAL A 645 -46.60 15.54 -10.24
N GLY A 646 -46.80 14.93 -9.06
CA GLY A 646 -48.09 14.32 -8.77
C GLY A 646 -48.28 13.60 -7.42
N GLN A 647 -47.58 13.97 -6.34
CA GLN A 647 -48.14 13.77 -4.99
C GLN A 647 -47.55 14.71 -3.92
N ASP A 648 -48.36 15.69 -3.53
CA ASP A 648 -48.44 16.42 -2.25
C ASP A 648 -47.16 16.71 -1.44
N TYR A 649 -46.80 18.00 -1.39
CA TYR A 649 -46.08 18.57 -0.26
C TYR A 649 -46.96 18.51 1.01
N SER A 650 -46.47 17.88 2.07
CA SER A 650 -46.99 18.06 3.43
C SER A 650 -46.02 18.91 4.24
N THR A 651 -46.49 20.07 4.70
CA THR A 651 -45.74 21.00 5.55
C THR A 651 -45.70 20.54 7.01
N GLU A 652 -44.52 20.17 7.51
CA GLU A 652 -44.08 20.13 8.91
C GLU A 652 -42.60 19.66 8.88
N GLU A 653 -41.63 20.22 9.59
CA GLU A 653 -41.63 21.26 10.62
C GLU A 653 -40.26 21.98 10.59
N ILE A 654 -40.23 23.32 10.54
CA ILE A 654 -38.98 24.09 10.73
C ILE A 654 -38.81 24.33 12.24
N GLY A 655 -37.78 23.75 12.85
CA GLY A 655 -37.51 23.94 14.27
C GLY A 655 -36.09 23.61 14.71
N GLY A 656 -35.32 24.63 15.12
CA GLY A 656 -34.21 24.49 16.06
C GLY A 656 -32.83 24.13 15.49
N TRP A 657 -32.10 25.14 14.98
CA TRP A 657 -30.64 25.17 15.15
C TRP A 657 -30.33 25.99 16.40
N GLU A 658 -29.88 25.35 17.48
CA GLU A 658 -29.21 26.02 18.59
C GLU A 658 -27.84 25.37 18.80
N PHE A 659 -26.79 26.16 18.57
CA PHE A 659 -25.43 25.88 18.99
C PHE A 659 -25.20 26.66 20.29
N ASP A 660 -24.90 25.93 21.37
CA ASP A 660 -24.01 26.28 22.49
C ASP A 660 -24.57 25.80 23.83
N GLU A 661 -24.11 24.62 24.28
CA GLU A 661 -23.71 24.50 25.68
C GLU A 661 -22.45 23.63 25.80
N LEU A 662 -21.34 24.30 26.13
CA LEU A 662 -20.13 23.69 26.65
C LEU A 662 -20.40 22.99 28.00
N GLU A 663 -19.49 22.10 28.39
CA GLU A 663 -19.18 21.81 29.82
C GLU A 663 -20.10 20.83 30.60
N ARG A 664 -19.98 19.54 30.24
CA ARG A 664 -19.95 18.30 31.08
C ARG A 664 -19.97 17.10 30.11
N GLU A 665 -19.27 15.99 30.30
CA GLU A 665 -18.83 15.34 31.55
C GLU A 665 -17.39 14.81 31.44
N LEU A 666 -16.46 15.46 32.15
CA LEU A 666 -15.41 14.73 32.86
C LEU A 666 -15.86 14.63 34.33
N ARG A 667 -15.84 13.42 34.89
CA ARG A 667 -16.20 13.03 36.29
C ARG A 667 -17.66 12.62 36.55
N SER A 668 -17.97 11.35 36.26
CA SER A 668 -18.20 10.35 37.33
C SER A 668 -17.99 8.94 36.73
N GLY A 669 -17.54 7.92 37.45
CA GLY A 669 -17.22 7.89 38.87
C GLY A 669 -17.76 6.64 39.57
N ASP A 670 -17.43 5.46 39.05
CA ASP A 670 -17.28 4.18 39.78
C ASP A 670 -16.37 3.23 38.97
#